data_AF-A0A523IZ15-F1
#
_entry.id   AF-A0A523IZ15-F1
#
_cell.length_a   1.000
_cell.length_b   1.000
_cell.length_c   1.000
_cell.angle_alpha   90.00
_cell.angle_beta   90.00
_cell.angle_gamma   90.00
#
_symmetry.space_group_name_H-M   'P 1'
#
loop_
_entity.id
_entity.type
_entity.pdbx_description
1 polymer ?
#
loop_
_entity_poly.entity_id
_entity_poly.type
_entity_poly.pdbx_seq_one_letter_code
_entity_poly.pdbx_strand_id
1 'polypeptide(L)'
;MIVFLEKKASKVIPTWLFSIALVGLAATPAFDQVRSGGAFLKVLPGARHQGMAGSLTGVIDELHALYANPGATGFLRPWQWSAAYTEWIADSYNLSFSYGQQLRTPWSKHTKFALGIQYQGIREFDSTKGAQPSASASDLLMTASFGNPLNFLSKNLSFGANVKYFRSNLANVAASSLILDFGLLYRSNRFTFKKGPFEYGIVSVGVALTQLGQGLQFIAEDTPLPRSLRAGAALNMGTHTGLQMQFSADYKNIRDEGGSISFGAEAFLFNVIGLRGGYDFGSNNLSQFSFGMSLRFDDRFFLTKTAKQQIFGRNNGLRIDLAGQEKNIFFPVTYRAGVSHYPVGPEKFEFVDPILGTDLKPGNVQLTWNKTHDPDLYDTINYLLMVEESDSKAQSIYLNQLIDKLEKGDQDLFEWIEKNRSNFYFAEDSGFQIARDQDQVSFLFEQFPAGDYFWSVLAYDEDRHIRFAEKNGERISHFRILPDLQITGLSFDPHSLITEDDYQGELKIEVSNAGLASAKKFSLIVYDSLLTSATNSVMGQKRSDEPNRPLAAMTIKELRAGADTTFKIKWNTNLPGKHLITAIFDRGNLIQEENESNNLQAKAFYTIPKGAFKTKQSVVAQVDTVYEYELPFIPKVYFDHNSSEVSNSHSSLFYSPLETLATRLVKRTDVILILQGSADFTNGESKGLALKRVQAVKDYLVDLGLNKRLIRTPENIQVIFKNPNPQLDTPWVQEERRYVRIFVNEQQNRQEFLELFHSVPITLPKSKTFLTVPFAANVEYSVPAVSGVLYFSSLQSMRTDTINIIEILERKETFHWRHFSNQRSDWVSQEAGYKIIVKDSLGRSFSTPKQNVHLSLHTENKLPEKIILGMAEFREDNPNLNPDWSNILEKVKAQLNLNRIQKVHFIGHACAIGESPYNEYLSKKRAAKFYEKFKKRLHHSISLNNGETFYEIEIRGEGEHEPFSIEIGKLNFLEVLRKRSAQEYQYVREQIAAGVTEINLSPFILKVESDQVRLESNNNSPMGRQINRRIEILLEPFETIEFTSKAQN
;
A
#
# COMPACT_ATOMS: atom_id res chain seq x y z
N MET A 1 77.67 -20.79 -7.07
CA MET A 1 76.81 -19.87 -6.29
C MET A 1 75.35 -19.97 -6.75
N ILE A 2 74.83 -21.20 -6.90
CA ILE A 2 73.44 -21.50 -7.34
C ILE A 2 73.00 -22.74 -6.56
N VAL A 3 72.83 -22.63 -5.24
CA VAL A 3 72.17 -23.68 -4.41
C VAL A 3 71.38 -23.10 -3.23
N PHE A 4 71.59 -21.84 -2.83
CA PHE A 4 70.82 -21.23 -1.74
C PHE A 4 69.78 -20.26 -2.29
N LEU A 5 68.53 -20.73 -2.45
CA LEU A 5 67.28 -19.96 -2.33
C LEU A 5 66.09 -20.89 -2.61
N GLU A 6 65.83 -21.84 -1.70
CA GLU A 6 64.60 -22.63 -1.70
C GLU A 6 63.85 -22.37 -0.39
N LYS A 7 62.93 -21.40 -0.40
CA LYS A 7 61.78 -21.35 0.52
C LYS A 7 60.69 -20.44 -0.02
N LYS A 8 59.53 -21.05 -0.26
CA LYS A 8 58.22 -20.50 -0.64
C LYS A 8 58.02 -20.05 -2.10
N ALA A 9 57.85 -21.03 -3.00
CA ALA A 9 56.89 -20.93 -4.10
C ALA A 9 56.43 -22.34 -4.51
N SER A 10 55.24 -22.73 -4.08
CA SER A 10 54.57 -23.96 -4.51
C SER A 10 54.05 -23.82 -5.94
N LYS A 11 54.72 -24.45 -6.90
CA LYS A 11 54.15 -25.18 -8.05
C LYS A 11 55.32 -25.75 -8.84
N VAL A 12 55.46 -27.07 -8.77
CA VAL A 12 56.48 -27.88 -9.44
C VAL A 12 56.32 -27.69 -10.96
N ILE A 13 57.25 -26.98 -11.59
CA ILE A 13 57.51 -27.11 -13.03
C ILE A 13 58.27 -28.43 -13.22
N PRO A 14 57.92 -29.31 -14.16
CA PRO A 14 58.56 -30.61 -14.25
C PRO A 14 60.02 -30.44 -14.70
N THR A 15 60.94 -30.69 -13.78
CA THR A 15 62.40 -30.75 -13.98
C THR A 15 62.82 -31.67 -15.14
N TRP A 16 61.96 -32.61 -15.55
CA TRP A 16 62.18 -33.54 -16.66
C TRP A 16 62.23 -32.88 -18.05
N LEU A 17 61.48 -31.79 -18.29
CA LEU A 17 61.55 -31.06 -19.57
C LEU A 17 62.90 -30.34 -19.75
N PHE A 18 63.51 -29.92 -18.66
CA PHE A 18 64.83 -29.28 -18.64
C PHE A 18 65.97 -30.31 -18.85
N SER A 19 65.80 -31.52 -18.30
CA SER A 19 66.74 -32.63 -18.48
C SER A 19 66.75 -33.19 -19.91
N ILE A 20 65.60 -33.21 -20.60
CA ILE A 20 65.53 -33.71 -21.99
C ILE A 20 66.17 -32.73 -22.99
N ALA A 21 66.09 -31.42 -22.73
CA ALA A 21 66.76 -30.42 -23.57
C ALA A 21 68.29 -30.41 -23.39
N LEU A 22 68.79 -30.71 -22.19
CA LEU A 22 70.24 -30.71 -21.91
C LEU A 22 70.94 -32.00 -22.39
N VAL A 23 70.25 -33.15 -22.39
CA VAL A 23 70.84 -34.44 -22.80
C VAL A 23 70.92 -34.60 -24.33
N GLY A 24 70.15 -33.81 -25.10
CA GLY A 24 70.24 -33.79 -26.57
C GLY A 24 71.46 -33.08 -27.18
N LEU A 25 72.27 -32.40 -26.36
CA LEU A 25 73.39 -31.56 -26.81
C LEU A 25 74.74 -32.30 -26.94
N ALA A 26 74.78 -33.62 -26.71
CA ALA A 26 76.03 -34.40 -26.71
C ALA A 26 76.17 -35.39 -27.88
N ALA A 27 75.43 -35.22 -28.98
CA ALA A 27 75.65 -35.99 -30.20
C ALA A 27 76.51 -35.19 -31.18
N THR A 28 77.77 -35.58 -31.36
CA THR A 28 78.61 -35.08 -32.46
C THR A 28 78.23 -35.79 -33.75
N PRO A 29 77.62 -35.11 -34.75
CA PRO A 29 77.35 -35.75 -36.04
C PRO A 29 78.67 -35.94 -36.80
N ALA A 30 78.81 -37.09 -37.47
CA ALA A 30 79.84 -37.31 -38.47
C ALA A 30 79.62 -36.33 -39.65
N PHE A 31 80.69 -35.69 -40.11
CA PHE A 31 80.66 -34.75 -41.23
C PHE A 31 80.35 -35.48 -42.54
N ASP A 32 79.22 -35.16 -43.16
CA ASP A 32 78.97 -35.48 -44.57
C ASP A 32 79.62 -34.42 -45.47
N GLN A 33 80.07 -34.80 -46.67
CA GLN A 33 80.92 -33.97 -47.54
C GLN A 33 80.18 -32.85 -48.29
N VAL A 34 78.86 -32.70 -48.13
CA VAL A 34 78.05 -31.70 -48.85
C VAL A 34 77.88 -30.43 -48.00
N ARG A 35 78.62 -29.37 -48.34
CA ARG A 35 78.52 -28.05 -47.70
C ARG A 35 77.19 -27.36 -47.99
N SER A 36 76.60 -26.76 -46.97
CA SER A 36 75.39 -25.95 -47.08
C SER A 36 75.60 -24.71 -47.97
N GLY A 37 74.66 -24.44 -48.86
CA GLY A 37 74.57 -23.22 -49.68
C GLY A 37 73.86 -22.09 -48.94
N GLY A 38 73.73 -20.92 -49.57
CA GLY A 38 73.00 -19.79 -48.99
C GLY A 38 73.62 -19.24 -47.70
N ALA A 39 74.95 -19.04 -47.68
CA ALA A 39 75.70 -18.56 -46.51
C ALA A 39 75.14 -17.27 -45.90
N PHE A 40 74.44 -16.46 -46.70
CA PHE A 40 73.68 -15.29 -46.26
C PHE A 40 72.79 -15.56 -45.05
N LEU A 41 72.12 -16.70 -45.03
CA LEU A 41 71.15 -17.08 -44.00
C LEU A 41 71.78 -17.31 -42.61
N LYS A 42 73.12 -17.37 -42.53
CA LYS A 42 73.87 -17.49 -41.27
C LYS A 42 74.01 -16.13 -40.57
N VAL A 43 73.88 -15.03 -41.32
CA VAL A 43 74.07 -13.67 -40.82
C VAL A 43 72.74 -13.11 -40.32
N LEU A 44 72.71 -12.68 -39.06
CA LEU A 44 71.52 -12.05 -38.49
C LEU A 44 71.55 -10.53 -38.73
N PRO A 45 70.47 -9.93 -39.27
CA PRO A 45 70.42 -8.49 -39.57
C PRO A 45 70.24 -7.65 -38.32
N GLY A 46 70.87 -6.46 -38.27
CA GLY A 46 70.71 -5.43 -37.23
C GLY A 46 72.02 -5.09 -36.47
N ALA A 47 72.25 -3.81 -36.18
CA ALA A 47 73.51 -3.36 -35.58
C ALA A 47 73.65 -3.71 -34.08
N ARG A 48 72.54 -3.70 -33.31
CA ARG A 48 72.54 -3.89 -31.85
C ARG A 48 73.20 -5.21 -31.43
N HIS A 49 72.64 -6.35 -31.83
CA HIS A 49 73.14 -7.68 -31.47
C HIS A 49 74.43 -8.02 -32.18
N GLN A 50 74.71 -7.42 -33.33
CA GLN A 50 76.02 -7.54 -33.96
C GLN A 50 77.14 -6.95 -33.08
N GLY A 51 76.86 -5.85 -32.36
CA GLY A 51 77.74 -5.34 -31.29
C GLY A 51 77.84 -6.24 -30.05
N MET A 52 76.98 -7.25 -29.95
CA MET A 52 76.94 -8.27 -28.89
C MET A 52 77.29 -9.68 -29.43
N ALA A 53 78.16 -9.75 -30.44
CA ALA A 53 78.62 -10.99 -31.08
C ALA A 53 77.50 -11.90 -31.64
N GLY A 54 76.36 -11.31 -32.00
CA GLY A 54 75.23 -12.03 -32.60
C GLY A 54 74.42 -12.87 -31.61
N SER A 55 74.59 -12.66 -30.31
CA SER A 55 73.82 -13.31 -29.25
C SER A 55 72.42 -12.69 -29.15
N LEU A 56 71.40 -13.45 -29.53
CA LEU A 56 70.04 -12.95 -29.75
C LEU A 56 68.92 -13.97 -29.46
N THR A 57 69.24 -15.26 -29.36
CA THR A 57 68.26 -16.36 -29.27
C THR A 57 67.40 -16.29 -28.01
N GLY A 58 67.97 -15.80 -26.90
CA GLY A 58 67.27 -15.59 -25.63
C GLY A 58 66.80 -14.15 -25.37
N VAL A 59 67.04 -13.21 -26.28
CA VAL A 59 66.77 -11.77 -26.10
C VAL A 59 65.29 -11.46 -26.36
N ILE A 60 64.68 -10.56 -25.57
CA ILE A 60 63.22 -10.31 -25.58
C ILE A 60 62.81 -8.89 -25.96
N ASP A 61 63.77 -7.97 -26.12
CA ASP A 61 63.53 -6.54 -26.32
C ASP A 61 64.08 -6.04 -27.67
N GLU A 62 64.22 -6.93 -28.66
CA GLU A 62 64.79 -6.63 -29.98
C GLU A 62 63.93 -7.23 -31.10
N LEU A 63 63.57 -6.43 -32.11
CA LEU A 63 62.74 -6.89 -33.24
C LEU A 63 63.47 -7.94 -34.08
N HIS A 64 64.77 -7.75 -34.32
CA HIS A 64 65.57 -8.70 -35.12
C HIS A 64 65.69 -10.09 -34.48
N ALA A 65 65.29 -10.25 -33.20
CA ALA A 65 65.31 -11.55 -32.53
C ALA A 65 64.49 -12.62 -33.25
N LEU A 66 63.46 -12.22 -34.02
CA LEU A 66 62.67 -13.14 -34.85
C LEU A 66 63.51 -13.97 -35.82
N TYR A 67 64.68 -13.48 -36.26
CA TYR A 67 65.55 -14.20 -37.20
C TYR A 67 66.40 -15.28 -36.51
N ALA A 68 66.69 -15.11 -35.21
CA ALA A 68 67.42 -16.08 -34.39
C ALA A 68 66.47 -17.07 -33.72
N ASN A 69 65.36 -16.58 -33.17
CA ASN A 69 64.34 -17.35 -32.47
C ASN A 69 62.95 -16.73 -32.71
N PRO A 70 62.08 -17.32 -33.55
CA PRO A 70 60.75 -16.78 -33.76
C PRO A 70 59.88 -16.78 -32.49
N GLY A 71 60.21 -17.58 -31.46
CA GLY A 71 59.58 -17.53 -30.14
C GLY A 71 59.67 -16.16 -29.46
N ALA A 72 60.70 -15.35 -29.78
CA ALA A 72 60.82 -13.97 -29.32
C ALA A 72 59.69 -13.07 -29.84
N THR A 73 59.08 -13.43 -30.97
CA THR A 73 58.00 -12.66 -31.60
C THR A 73 56.82 -12.45 -30.64
N GLY A 74 56.49 -13.44 -29.80
CA GLY A 74 55.39 -13.34 -28.85
C GLY A 74 55.58 -12.35 -27.70
N PHE A 75 56.80 -11.82 -27.50
CA PHE A 75 57.09 -10.80 -26.49
C PHE A 75 57.49 -9.45 -27.08
N LEU A 76 57.34 -9.26 -28.41
CA LEU A 76 57.59 -7.95 -29.02
C LEU A 76 56.63 -6.89 -28.48
N ARG A 77 57.08 -5.64 -28.54
CA ARG A 77 56.29 -4.44 -28.23
C ARG A 77 55.03 -4.37 -29.12
N PRO A 78 53.97 -3.63 -28.71
CA PRO A 78 52.70 -3.55 -29.46
C PRO A 78 52.83 -3.21 -30.93
N TRP A 79 53.80 -2.36 -31.25
CA TRP A 79 54.26 -2.11 -32.60
C TRP A 79 55.73 -1.73 -32.51
N GLN A 80 56.51 -1.96 -33.55
CA GLN A 80 57.87 -1.43 -33.66
C GLN A 80 58.38 -1.63 -35.08
N TRP A 81 59.31 -0.81 -35.52
CA TRP A 81 60.04 -1.06 -36.75
C TRP A 81 61.52 -0.83 -36.56
N SER A 82 62.31 -1.57 -37.32
CA SER A 82 63.76 -1.47 -37.29
C SER A 82 64.31 -1.57 -38.70
N ALA A 83 65.25 -0.70 -39.02
CA ALA A 83 66.02 -0.74 -40.25
C ALA A 83 67.50 -0.88 -39.91
N ALA A 84 68.25 -1.60 -40.72
CA ALA A 84 69.70 -1.70 -40.56
C ALA A 84 70.40 -1.75 -41.91
N TYR A 85 71.59 -1.14 -41.94
CA TYR A 85 72.54 -1.18 -43.04
C TYR A 85 73.87 -1.67 -42.52
N THR A 86 74.46 -2.60 -43.23
CA THR A 86 75.70 -3.28 -42.84
C THR A 86 76.59 -3.39 -44.06
N GLU A 87 77.80 -2.83 -43.98
CA GLU A 87 78.79 -2.88 -45.05
C GLU A 87 79.96 -3.78 -44.63
N TRP A 88 80.27 -4.74 -45.49
CA TRP A 88 81.23 -5.82 -45.28
C TRP A 88 82.36 -5.74 -46.31
N ILE A 89 83.25 -6.73 -46.29
CA ILE A 89 84.38 -6.83 -47.21
C ILE A 89 83.91 -6.95 -48.66
N ALA A 90 84.79 -6.57 -49.60
CA ALA A 90 84.57 -6.68 -51.03
C ALA A 90 83.30 -5.97 -51.54
N ASP A 91 83.02 -4.77 -51.00
CA ASP A 91 81.85 -3.94 -51.32
C ASP A 91 80.51 -4.67 -51.20
N SER A 92 80.46 -5.71 -50.36
CA SER A 92 79.22 -6.41 -50.04
C SER A 92 78.44 -5.64 -48.99
N TYR A 93 77.13 -5.55 -49.16
CA TYR A 93 76.26 -4.81 -48.26
C TYR A 93 74.99 -5.60 -47.96
N ASN A 94 74.46 -5.39 -46.75
CA ASN A 94 73.19 -5.93 -46.31
C ASN A 94 72.28 -4.79 -45.84
N LEU A 95 71.05 -4.79 -46.35
CA LEU A 95 69.96 -3.93 -45.91
C LEU A 95 68.88 -4.81 -45.30
N SER A 96 68.35 -4.39 -44.15
CA SER A 96 67.18 -5.03 -43.56
C SER A 96 66.16 -4.02 -43.10
N PHE A 97 64.88 -4.34 -43.27
CA PHE A 97 63.77 -3.62 -42.67
C PHE A 97 62.81 -4.64 -42.06
N SER A 98 62.41 -4.40 -40.82
CA SER A 98 61.44 -5.24 -40.11
C SER A 98 60.37 -4.37 -39.46
N TYR A 99 59.13 -4.83 -39.49
CA TYR A 99 57.98 -4.20 -38.84
C TYR A 99 57.24 -5.26 -38.01
N GLY A 100 57.01 -4.99 -36.73
CA GLY A 100 56.26 -5.84 -35.82
C GLY A 100 54.99 -5.13 -35.32
N GLN A 101 53.92 -5.89 -35.12
CA GLN A 101 52.66 -5.41 -34.57
C GLN A 101 51.92 -6.50 -33.80
N GLN A 102 51.17 -6.09 -32.78
CA GLN A 102 50.18 -6.94 -32.10
C GLN A 102 48.87 -7.00 -32.88
N LEU A 103 48.34 -8.21 -33.00
CA LEU A 103 47.06 -8.51 -33.63
C LEU A 103 46.13 -9.18 -32.62
N ARG A 104 44.86 -8.80 -32.67
CA ARG A 104 43.79 -9.48 -31.94
C ARG A 104 43.26 -10.61 -32.81
N THR A 105 43.57 -11.86 -32.44
CA THR A 105 43.06 -13.05 -33.13
C THR A 105 41.93 -13.71 -32.33
N PRO A 106 41.09 -14.57 -32.95
CA PRO A 106 40.01 -15.26 -32.23
C PRO A 106 40.49 -16.12 -31.05
N TRP A 107 41.74 -16.60 -31.10
CA TRP A 107 42.32 -17.49 -30.09
C TRP A 107 43.27 -16.80 -29.11
N SER A 108 43.73 -15.57 -29.37
CA SER A 108 44.58 -14.82 -28.43
C SER A 108 44.61 -13.32 -28.70
N LYS A 109 44.36 -12.52 -27.65
CA LYS A 109 44.45 -11.05 -27.68
C LYS A 109 45.89 -10.51 -27.73
N HIS A 110 46.88 -11.37 -27.51
CA HIS A 110 48.31 -11.02 -27.45
C HIS A 110 49.12 -11.66 -28.58
N THR A 111 48.48 -12.06 -29.67
CA THR A 111 49.20 -12.57 -30.84
C THR A 111 50.07 -11.45 -31.42
N LYS A 112 51.33 -11.73 -31.70
CA LYS A 112 52.25 -10.78 -32.33
C LYS A 112 52.62 -11.30 -33.72
N PHE A 113 52.74 -10.38 -34.65
CA PHE A 113 53.12 -10.64 -36.03
C PHE A 113 54.26 -9.70 -36.42
N ALA A 114 55.17 -10.17 -37.25
CA ALA A 114 56.21 -9.32 -37.82
C ALA A 114 56.49 -9.68 -39.28
N LEU A 115 56.81 -8.65 -40.06
CA LEU A 115 57.30 -8.76 -41.43
C LEU A 115 58.73 -8.28 -41.48
N GLY A 116 59.54 -8.95 -42.28
CA GLY A 116 60.94 -8.65 -42.48
C GLY A 116 61.33 -8.79 -43.94
N ILE A 117 62.13 -7.84 -44.42
CA ILE A 117 62.83 -7.95 -45.70
C ILE A 117 64.32 -7.77 -45.44
N GLN A 118 65.12 -8.65 -46.02
CA GLN A 118 66.56 -8.51 -46.05
C GLN A 118 67.05 -8.63 -47.49
N TYR A 119 67.95 -7.75 -47.87
CA TYR A 119 68.60 -7.75 -49.16
C TYR A 119 70.10 -7.69 -48.94
N GLN A 120 70.83 -8.66 -49.47
CA GLN A 120 72.28 -8.60 -49.57
C GLN A 120 72.69 -8.48 -51.03
N GLY A 121 73.61 -7.57 -51.32
CA GLY A 121 74.14 -7.35 -52.66
C GLY A 121 75.66 -7.32 -52.66
N ILE A 122 76.23 -7.74 -53.77
CA ILE A 122 77.62 -7.50 -54.15
C ILE A 122 77.59 -6.60 -55.38
N ARG A 123 78.44 -5.56 -55.39
CA ARG A 123 78.55 -4.66 -56.55
C ARG A 123 79.02 -5.44 -57.77
N GLU A 124 78.59 -4.98 -58.95
CA GLU A 124 79.03 -5.57 -60.21
C GLU A 124 80.57 -5.52 -60.32
N PHE A 125 81.16 -6.64 -60.69
CA PHE A 125 82.59 -6.75 -60.94
C PHE A 125 82.85 -7.48 -62.25
N ASP A 126 83.93 -7.08 -62.92
CA ASP A 126 84.40 -7.73 -64.15
C ASP A 126 85.89 -8.06 -64.01
N SER A 127 86.18 -9.35 -63.81
CA SER A 127 87.55 -9.87 -63.76
C SER A 127 88.12 -10.23 -65.14
N THR A 128 87.30 -10.10 -66.20
CA THR A 128 87.64 -10.50 -67.56
C THR A 128 88.07 -9.33 -68.46
N LYS A 129 87.99 -8.10 -67.95
CA LYS A 129 88.33 -6.86 -68.68
C LYS A 129 87.51 -6.70 -69.98
N GLY A 130 86.22 -7.01 -69.91
CA GLY A 130 85.25 -6.84 -71.00
C GLY A 130 85.04 -8.09 -71.86
N ALA A 131 85.67 -9.22 -71.55
CA ALA A 131 85.46 -10.48 -72.30
C ALA A 131 84.16 -11.20 -71.91
N GLN A 132 83.57 -10.87 -70.76
CA GLN A 132 82.25 -11.31 -70.28
C GLN A 132 81.50 -10.11 -69.69
N PRO A 133 80.15 -10.15 -69.65
CA PRO A 133 79.37 -9.17 -68.89
C PRO A 133 79.77 -9.16 -67.41
N SER A 134 79.71 -7.98 -66.78
CA SER A 134 79.93 -7.86 -65.33
C SER A 134 79.02 -8.82 -64.56
N ALA A 135 79.58 -9.48 -63.56
CA ALA A 135 78.85 -10.38 -62.69
C ALA A 135 78.48 -9.67 -61.39
N SER A 136 77.33 -10.02 -60.83
CA SER A 136 76.92 -9.62 -59.48
C SER A 136 76.22 -10.79 -58.79
N ALA A 137 76.06 -10.68 -57.47
CA ALA A 137 75.28 -11.61 -56.69
C ALA A 137 74.34 -10.84 -55.77
N SER A 138 73.13 -11.37 -55.61
CA SER A 138 72.15 -10.78 -54.69
C SER A 138 71.29 -11.85 -54.02
N ASP A 139 70.97 -11.61 -52.76
CA ASP A 139 70.15 -12.47 -51.93
C ASP A 139 68.99 -11.65 -51.37
N LEU A 140 67.76 -12.12 -51.58
CA LEU A 140 66.54 -11.54 -51.04
C LEU A 140 65.89 -12.54 -50.09
N LEU A 141 65.63 -12.11 -48.86
CA LEU A 141 64.87 -12.87 -47.87
C LEU A 141 63.66 -12.06 -47.41
N MET A 142 62.47 -12.58 -47.68
CA MET A 142 61.22 -12.06 -47.12
C MET A 142 60.78 -12.98 -45.99
N THR A 143 60.43 -12.44 -44.82
CA THR A 143 60.07 -13.20 -43.61
C THR A 143 58.73 -12.71 -43.08
N ALA A 144 57.83 -13.65 -42.81
CA ALA A 144 56.63 -13.44 -42.01
C ALA A 144 56.75 -14.26 -40.73
N SER A 145 56.72 -13.60 -39.57
CA SER A 145 56.85 -14.21 -38.26
C SER A 145 55.55 -14.11 -37.48
N PHE A 146 55.16 -15.20 -36.83
CA PHE A 146 54.02 -15.24 -35.92
C PHE A 146 54.50 -15.74 -34.55
N GLY A 147 54.12 -15.04 -33.48
CA GLY A 147 54.43 -15.43 -32.11
C GLY A 147 53.23 -15.32 -31.20
N ASN A 148 53.08 -16.29 -30.29
CA ASN A 148 52.00 -16.31 -29.32
C ASN A 148 52.47 -16.82 -27.95
N PRO A 149 52.22 -16.08 -26.86
CA PRO A 149 52.28 -16.63 -25.52
C PRO A 149 51.34 -17.84 -25.37
N LEU A 150 51.88 -18.98 -24.95
CA LEU A 150 51.16 -20.23 -24.72
C LEU A 150 50.39 -20.16 -23.40
N ASN A 151 49.37 -19.32 -23.34
CA ASN A 151 48.60 -19.03 -22.13
C ASN A 151 48.02 -20.28 -21.43
N PHE A 152 47.78 -21.37 -22.17
CA PHE A 152 47.32 -22.65 -21.63
C PHE A 152 48.38 -23.42 -20.81
N LEU A 153 49.67 -23.12 -21.00
CA LEU A 153 50.77 -23.64 -20.19
C LEU A 153 51.31 -22.57 -19.24
N SER A 154 51.68 -21.42 -19.79
CA SER A 154 52.20 -20.28 -19.05
C SER A 154 52.21 -19.02 -19.92
N LYS A 155 51.76 -17.88 -19.38
CA LYS A 155 51.87 -16.54 -20.02
C LYS A 155 53.32 -16.11 -20.27
N ASN A 156 54.26 -16.82 -19.63
CA ASN A 156 55.70 -16.59 -19.67
C ASN A 156 56.41 -17.43 -20.74
N LEU A 157 55.72 -18.36 -21.39
CA LEU A 157 56.25 -19.19 -22.47
C LEU A 157 55.63 -18.76 -23.80
N SER A 158 56.45 -18.49 -24.80
CA SER A 158 56.03 -18.11 -26.15
C SER A 158 56.49 -19.14 -27.16
N PHE A 159 55.61 -19.47 -28.10
CA PHE A 159 55.94 -20.20 -29.31
C PHE A 159 55.85 -19.27 -30.50
N GLY A 160 56.77 -19.43 -31.45
CA GLY A 160 56.68 -18.73 -32.71
C GLY A 160 57.18 -19.54 -33.89
N ALA A 161 56.74 -19.12 -35.06
CA ALA A 161 57.12 -19.71 -36.34
C ALA A 161 57.36 -18.62 -37.39
N ASN A 162 58.36 -18.84 -38.24
CA ASN A 162 58.58 -18.02 -39.43
C ASN A 162 58.20 -18.79 -40.69
N VAL A 163 57.64 -18.08 -41.66
CA VAL A 163 57.62 -18.48 -43.07
C VAL A 163 58.51 -17.50 -43.82
N LYS A 164 59.53 -18.01 -44.50
CA LYS A 164 60.46 -17.17 -45.26
C LYS A 164 60.50 -17.61 -46.73
N TYR A 165 60.53 -16.62 -47.62
CA TYR A 165 60.84 -16.81 -49.04
C TYR A 165 62.25 -16.29 -49.28
N PHE A 166 63.13 -17.19 -49.68
CA PHE A 166 64.53 -16.89 -49.98
C PHE A 166 64.76 -17.00 -51.49
N ARG A 167 65.43 -16.01 -52.08
CA ARG A 167 65.86 -16.02 -53.48
C ARG A 167 67.31 -15.58 -53.56
N SER A 168 68.13 -16.39 -54.21
CA SER A 168 69.54 -16.11 -54.46
C SER A 168 69.77 -16.00 -55.96
N ASN A 169 70.39 -14.91 -56.40
CA ASN A 169 70.83 -14.72 -57.78
C ASN A 169 72.36 -14.72 -57.80
N LEU A 170 72.95 -15.56 -58.65
CA LEU A 170 74.38 -15.64 -58.89
C LEU A 170 74.62 -15.40 -60.38
N ALA A 171 75.14 -14.22 -60.74
CA ALA A 171 75.21 -13.75 -62.11
C ALA A 171 73.86 -13.87 -62.84
N ASN A 172 73.74 -14.77 -63.83
CA ASN A 172 72.56 -14.98 -64.64
C ASN A 172 71.66 -16.16 -64.19
N VAL A 173 72.03 -16.87 -63.12
CA VAL A 173 71.23 -17.98 -62.57
C VAL A 173 70.60 -17.59 -61.25
N ALA A 174 69.44 -18.17 -60.94
CA ALA A 174 68.71 -17.91 -59.71
C ALA A 174 68.12 -19.19 -59.12
N ALA A 175 68.11 -19.26 -57.80
CA ALA A 175 67.44 -20.32 -57.04
C ALA A 175 66.54 -19.68 -55.98
N SER A 176 65.46 -20.36 -55.61
CA SER A 176 64.59 -19.94 -54.51
C SER A 176 64.26 -21.10 -53.60
N SER A 177 63.92 -20.77 -52.34
CA SER A 177 63.52 -21.76 -51.34
C SER A 177 62.48 -21.16 -50.39
N LEU A 178 61.52 -22.00 -50.01
CA LEU A 178 60.60 -21.74 -48.91
C LEU A 178 61.17 -22.35 -47.64
N ILE A 179 61.22 -21.54 -46.58
CA ILE A 179 61.89 -21.86 -45.34
C ILE A 179 60.90 -21.70 -44.18
N LEU A 180 60.91 -22.66 -43.28
CA LEU A 180 60.20 -22.61 -42.01
C LEU A 180 61.21 -22.53 -40.87
N ASP A 181 60.86 -21.73 -39.85
CA ASP A 181 61.56 -21.75 -38.57
C ASP A 181 60.57 -21.97 -37.44
N PHE A 182 61.04 -22.56 -36.36
CA PHE A 182 60.26 -22.74 -35.13
C PHE A 182 61.09 -22.36 -33.91
N GLY A 183 60.43 -21.82 -32.90
CA GLY A 183 61.11 -21.30 -31.73
C GLY A 183 60.24 -21.29 -30.50
N LEU A 184 60.87 -21.58 -29.36
CA LEU A 184 60.30 -21.43 -28.03
C LEU A 184 61.13 -20.42 -27.25
N LEU A 185 60.46 -19.62 -26.45
CA LEU A 185 61.12 -18.66 -25.57
C LEU A 185 60.35 -18.55 -24.26
N TYR A 186 61.04 -18.80 -23.16
CA TYR A 186 60.53 -18.59 -21.81
C TYR A 186 61.14 -17.30 -21.23
N ARG A 187 60.33 -16.48 -20.54
CA ARG A 187 60.80 -15.34 -19.74
C ARG A 187 60.28 -15.44 -18.32
N SER A 188 61.12 -15.21 -17.31
CA SER A 188 60.68 -15.17 -15.92
C SER A 188 59.77 -13.96 -15.69
N ASN A 189 58.98 -13.99 -14.60
CA ASN A 189 58.43 -12.73 -14.06
C ASN A 189 59.57 -11.85 -13.57
N ARG A 190 59.32 -10.53 -13.49
CA ARG A 190 60.24 -9.58 -12.87
C ARG A 190 60.44 -9.98 -11.41
N PHE A 191 61.69 -10.19 -11.01
CA PHE A 191 62.05 -10.46 -9.62
C PHE A 191 62.90 -9.32 -9.07
N THR A 192 62.80 -9.09 -7.77
CA THR A 192 63.51 -8.02 -7.08
C THR A 192 64.73 -8.60 -6.37
N PHE A 193 65.88 -7.95 -6.52
CA PHE A 193 67.08 -8.28 -5.74
C PHE A 193 67.03 -7.53 -4.39
N LYS A 194 67.84 -6.47 -4.25
CA LYS A 194 67.83 -5.53 -3.12
C LYS A 194 67.79 -4.13 -3.71
N LYS A 195 67.21 -3.16 -2.98
CA LYS A 195 67.25 -1.74 -3.37
C LYS A 195 68.69 -1.31 -3.61
N GLY A 196 68.97 -0.79 -4.80
CA GLY A 196 70.32 -0.51 -5.29
C GLY A 196 70.33 -0.33 -6.81
N PRO A 197 71.51 -0.33 -7.46
CA PRO A 197 71.63 -0.10 -8.91
C PRO A 197 71.04 -1.23 -9.78
N PHE A 198 70.70 -2.37 -9.19
CA PHE A 198 70.11 -3.55 -9.85
C PHE A 198 68.88 -4.03 -9.07
N GLU A 199 67.87 -3.16 -8.95
CA GLU A 199 66.66 -3.47 -8.17
C GLU A 199 65.86 -4.61 -8.78
N TYR A 200 65.75 -4.65 -10.11
CA TYR A 200 64.93 -5.61 -10.85
C TYR A 200 65.76 -6.51 -11.76
N GLY A 201 65.26 -7.73 -11.98
CA GLY A 201 65.83 -8.71 -12.89
C GLY A 201 64.76 -9.51 -13.67
N ILE A 202 65.09 -9.87 -14.90
CA ILE A 202 64.30 -10.76 -15.78
C ILE A 202 65.27 -11.73 -16.47
N VAL A 203 65.02 -13.03 -16.37
CA VAL A 203 65.77 -14.08 -17.07
C VAL A 203 64.93 -14.60 -18.23
N SER A 204 65.52 -14.77 -19.40
CA SER A 204 64.89 -15.41 -20.55
C SER A 204 65.78 -16.51 -21.14
N VAL A 205 65.15 -17.56 -21.64
CA VAL A 205 65.81 -18.71 -22.26
C VAL A 205 65.03 -19.11 -23.50
N GLY A 206 65.73 -19.34 -24.61
CA GLY A 206 65.15 -19.64 -25.90
C GLY A 206 65.83 -20.79 -26.59
N VAL A 207 65.05 -21.54 -27.37
CA VAL A 207 65.55 -22.57 -28.30
C VAL A 207 64.86 -22.39 -29.65
N ALA A 208 65.60 -22.57 -30.73
CA ALA A 208 65.06 -22.42 -32.07
C ALA A 208 65.69 -23.40 -33.07
N LEU A 209 64.87 -23.83 -34.02
CA LEU A 209 65.27 -24.54 -35.22
C LEU A 209 64.99 -23.60 -36.40
N THR A 210 66.04 -23.18 -37.09
CA THR A 210 65.90 -22.24 -38.22
C THR A 210 66.46 -22.83 -39.50
N GLN A 211 66.02 -22.26 -40.62
CA GLN A 211 66.42 -22.58 -41.97
C GLN A 211 65.95 -23.98 -42.44
N LEU A 212 64.76 -24.43 -42.00
CA LEU A 212 64.15 -25.69 -42.44
C LEU A 212 63.44 -25.47 -43.78
N GLY A 213 64.14 -25.76 -44.87
CA GLY A 213 63.58 -25.68 -46.22
C GLY A 213 64.18 -26.70 -47.18
N GLN A 214 63.69 -26.63 -48.41
CA GLN A 214 64.29 -27.29 -49.58
C GLN A 214 65.63 -26.61 -49.89
N GLY A 215 66.60 -27.32 -50.44
CA GLY A 215 67.86 -26.66 -50.80
C GLY A 215 67.73 -25.87 -52.10
N LEU A 216 68.84 -25.28 -52.51
CA LEU A 216 68.92 -24.34 -53.62
C LEU A 216 69.42 -25.06 -54.86
N GLN A 217 68.57 -25.13 -55.88
CA GLN A 217 68.93 -25.67 -57.19
C GLN A 217 69.06 -24.53 -58.19
N PHE A 218 70.30 -24.19 -58.58
CA PHE A 218 70.57 -23.12 -59.54
C PHE A 218 70.51 -23.59 -60.99
N ILE A 219 70.97 -24.82 -61.26
CA ILE A 219 71.00 -25.42 -62.61
C ILE A 219 70.49 -26.86 -62.56
N ALA A 220 71.21 -27.76 -61.86
CA ALA A 220 70.91 -29.19 -61.85
C ALA A 220 70.97 -29.84 -60.46
N GLU A 221 71.97 -29.49 -59.63
CA GLU A 221 72.13 -30.07 -58.29
C GLU A 221 71.55 -29.16 -57.20
N ASP A 222 70.93 -29.79 -56.19
CA ASP A 222 70.43 -29.12 -55.00
C ASP A 222 71.56 -28.93 -53.98
N THR A 223 71.72 -27.69 -53.50
CA THR A 223 72.60 -27.38 -52.37
C THR A 223 71.78 -27.13 -51.10
N PRO A 224 71.97 -27.92 -50.02
CA PRO A 224 71.14 -27.80 -48.82
C PRO A 224 71.30 -26.46 -48.09
N LEU A 225 70.24 -26.01 -47.41
CA LEU A 225 70.28 -24.79 -46.58
C LEU A 225 71.08 -24.97 -45.27
N PRO A 226 71.58 -23.87 -44.67
CA PRO A 226 72.36 -23.91 -43.43
C PRO A 226 71.43 -24.03 -42.22
N ARG A 227 70.80 -25.20 -42.08
CA ARG A 227 69.93 -25.53 -40.94
C ARG A 227 70.67 -25.26 -39.63
N SER A 228 70.03 -24.56 -38.71
CA SER A 228 70.65 -24.23 -37.42
C SER A 228 69.78 -24.58 -36.23
N LEU A 229 70.40 -25.21 -35.23
CA LEU A 229 69.87 -25.37 -33.89
C LEU A 229 70.50 -24.29 -33.01
N ARG A 230 69.66 -23.49 -32.36
CA ARG A 230 70.09 -22.40 -31.48
C ARG A 230 69.50 -22.60 -30.10
N ALA A 231 70.31 -22.35 -29.08
CA ALA A 231 69.88 -22.28 -27.69
C ALA A 231 70.56 -21.07 -27.05
N GLY A 232 69.79 -20.23 -26.35
CA GLY A 232 70.36 -19.03 -25.76
C GLY A 232 69.63 -18.56 -24.51
N ALA A 233 70.30 -17.74 -23.73
CA ALA A 233 69.75 -17.14 -22.52
C ALA A 233 70.11 -15.66 -22.45
N ALA A 234 69.25 -14.87 -21.84
CA ALA A 234 69.53 -13.48 -21.51
C ALA A 234 69.10 -13.14 -20.08
N LEU A 235 69.82 -12.20 -19.47
CA LEU A 235 69.54 -11.64 -18.16
C LEU A 235 69.50 -10.12 -18.29
N ASN A 236 68.31 -9.55 -18.11
CA ASN A 236 68.09 -8.11 -18.05
C ASN A 236 68.02 -7.72 -16.57
N MET A 237 68.82 -6.74 -16.14
CA MET A 237 68.85 -6.27 -14.77
C MET A 237 69.09 -4.76 -14.69
N GLY A 238 68.48 -4.08 -13.72
CA GLY A 238 68.63 -2.64 -13.59
C GLY A 238 67.52 -1.97 -12.81
N THR A 239 67.40 -0.66 -13.01
CA THR A 239 66.32 0.18 -12.46
C THR A 239 65.73 1.06 -13.55
N HIS A 240 64.55 1.62 -13.26
CA HIS A 240 63.86 2.54 -14.16
C HIS A 240 64.70 3.79 -14.53
N THR A 241 65.37 4.45 -13.57
CA THR A 241 66.13 5.70 -13.81
C THR A 241 67.65 5.56 -13.79
N GLY A 242 68.18 4.37 -13.54
CA GLY A 242 69.61 4.14 -13.28
C GLY A 242 70.34 3.44 -14.42
N LEU A 243 71.12 2.42 -14.04
CA LEU A 243 71.88 1.57 -14.96
C LEU A 243 71.02 0.38 -15.37
N GLN A 244 70.85 0.18 -16.67
CA GLN A 244 70.20 -1.00 -17.25
C GLN A 244 71.27 -1.86 -17.91
N MET A 245 71.31 -3.16 -17.58
CA MET A 245 72.27 -4.11 -18.14
C MET A 245 71.57 -5.31 -18.73
N GLN A 246 72.04 -5.76 -19.89
CA GLN A 246 71.65 -7.02 -20.50
C GLN A 246 72.90 -7.88 -20.71
N PHE A 247 72.85 -9.12 -20.24
CA PHE A 247 73.83 -10.15 -20.59
C PHE A 247 73.14 -11.20 -21.43
N SER A 248 73.80 -11.71 -22.46
CA SER A 248 73.27 -12.76 -23.31
C SER A 248 74.34 -13.78 -23.69
N ALA A 249 73.92 -15.03 -23.87
CA ALA A 249 74.76 -16.11 -24.33
C ALA A 249 73.98 -17.02 -25.27
N ASP A 250 74.59 -17.38 -26.40
CA ASP A 250 73.97 -18.17 -27.46
C ASP A 250 74.89 -19.32 -27.89
N TYR A 251 74.41 -20.55 -27.83
CA TYR A 251 74.98 -21.70 -28.52
C TYR A 251 74.31 -21.88 -29.89
N LYS A 252 75.13 -22.01 -30.93
CA LYS A 252 74.68 -22.16 -32.32
C LYS A 252 75.37 -23.37 -32.94
N ASN A 253 74.58 -24.33 -33.41
CA ASN A 253 75.05 -25.45 -34.21
C ASN A 253 74.45 -25.32 -35.61
N ILE A 254 75.30 -25.04 -36.60
CA ILE A 254 74.92 -24.83 -38.00
C ILE A 254 75.41 -26.03 -38.80
N ARG A 255 74.59 -26.51 -39.73
CA ARG A 255 74.96 -27.58 -40.66
C ARG A 255 76.33 -27.29 -41.30
N ASP A 256 77.21 -28.28 -41.28
CA ASP A 256 78.56 -28.26 -41.86
C ASP A 256 79.55 -27.29 -41.18
N GLU A 257 79.22 -26.79 -39.97
CA GLU A 257 80.10 -25.99 -39.12
C GLU A 257 80.26 -26.62 -37.73
N GLY A 258 81.35 -26.28 -37.03
CA GLY A 258 81.49 -26.62 -35.61
C GLY A 258 80.49 -25.82 -34.75
N GLY A 259 80.12 -26.36 -33.59
CA GLY A 259 79.32 -25.62 -32.62
C GLY A 259 80.04 -24.35 -32.14
N SER A 260 79.33 -23.23 -32.08
CA SER A 260 79.86 -21.94 -31.63
C SER A 260 79.09 -21.41 -30.43
N ILE A 261 79.76 -20.63 -29.58
CA ILE A 261 79.17 -19.97 -28.41
C ILE A 261 79.47 -18.48 -28.50
N SER A 262 78.46 -17.64 -28.42
CA SER A 262 78.63 -16.19 -28.38
C SER A 262 78.19 -15.63 -27.04
N PHE A 263 78.94 -14.67 -26.52
CA PHE A 263 78.58 -13.90 -25.33
C PHE A 263 78.43 -12.42 -25.69
N GLY A 264 77.40 -11.79 -25.14
CA GLY A 264 77.09 -10.39 -25.37
C GLY A 264 76.74 -9.68 -24.06
N ALA A 265 77.15 -8.43 -23.94
CA ALA A 265 76.77 -7.55 -22.85
C ALA A 265 76.39 -6.16 -23.38
N GLU A 266 75.39 -5.55 -22.77
CA GLU A 266 74.94 -4.20 -23.02
C GLU A 266 74.75 -3.46 -21.69
N ALA A 267 75.21 -2.22 -21.62
CA ALA A 267 74.96 -1.31 -20.51
C ALA A 267 74.37 0.00 -21.04
N PHE A 268 73.16 0.32 -20.60
CA PHE A 268 72.46 1.58 -20.86
C PHE A 268 72.57 2.51 -19.66
N LEU A 269 73.18 3.67 -19.89
CA LEU A 269 73.40 4.72 -18.90
C LEU A 269 72.35 5.82 -19.09
N PHE A 270 71.64 6.13 -18.01
CA PHE A 270 70.62 7.19 -17.95
C PHE A 270 69.52 7.03 -19.02
N ASN A 271 69.31 5.80 -19.51
CA ASN A 271 68.39 5.46 -20.61
C ASN A 271 68.62 6.22 -21.92
N VAL A 272 69.80 6.82 -22.11
CA VAL A 272 70.15 7.56 -23.34
C VAL A 272 71.28 6.88 -24.09
N ILE A 273 72.38 6.54 -23.41
CA ILE A 273 73.59 6.02 -24.05
C ILE A 273 73.72 4.54 -23.74
N GLY A 274 73.72 3.70 -24.78
CA GLY A 274 74.00 2.28 -24.67
C GLY A 274 75.41 1.96 -25.15
N LEU A 275 76.14 1.14 -24.40
CA LEU A 275 77.44 0.59 -24.78
C LEU A 275 77.36 -0.92 -24.80
N ARG A 276 77.98 -1.54 -25.81
CA ARG A 276 77.92 -2.98 -26.06
C ARG A 276 79.28 -3.58 -26.30
N GLY A 277 79.46 -4.79 -25.82
CA GLY A 277 80.59 -5.64 -26.14
C GLY A 277 80.14 -7.09 -26.30
N GLY A 278 80.82 -7.83 -27.17
CA GLY A 278 80.58 -9.25 -27.31
C GLY A 278 81.79 -9.99 -27.84
N TYR A 279 81.79 -11.30 -27.66
CA TYR A 279 82.80 -12.21 -28.17
C TYR A 279 82.18 -13.50 -28.68
N ASP A 280 82.62 -13.97 -29.85
CA ASP A 280 82.19 -15.22 -30.46
C ASP A 280 83.30 -16.28 -30.37
N PHE A 281 83.01 -17.44 -29.79
CA PHE A 281 83.92 -18.57 -29.63
C PHE A 281 83.59 -19.70 -30.60
N GLY A 282 84.60 -20.23 -31.29
CA GLY A 282 84.48 -21.48 -32.07
C GLY A 282 83.74 -21.37 -33.40
N SER A 283 83.43 -20.16 -33.88
CA SER A 283 82.88 -19.98 -35.22
C SER A 283 83.97 -20.14 -36.30
N ASN A 284 83.58 -20.67 -37.47
CA ASN A 284 84.47 -20.85 -38.62
C ASN A 284 85.07 -19.53 -39.14
N ASN A 285 84.56 -18.37 -38.68
CA ASN A 285 85.00 -17.02 -39.07
C ASN A 285 86.06 -16.40 -38.13
N LEU A 286 86.76 -17.21 -37.32
CA LEU A 286 87.67 -16.81 -36.24
C LEU A 286 86.93 -16.12 -35.09
N SER A 287 87.43 -16.35 -33.88
CA SER A 287 86.90 -15.71 -32.68
C SER A 287 87.13 -14.20 -32.73
N GLN A 288 86.06 -13.40 -32.65
CA GLN A 288 86.12 -11.95 -32.87
C GLN A 288 85.47 -11.18 -31.71
N PHE A 289 86.11 -10.09 -31.30
CA PHE A 289 85.46 -9.07 -30.47
C PHE A 289 84.53 -8.20 -31.32
N SER A 290 83.36 -7.88 -30.76
CA SER A 290 82.40 -6.93 -31.32
C SER A 290 82.14 -5.82 -30.30
N PHE A 291 81.96 -4.60 -30.80
CA PHE A 291 81.63 -3.44 -29.98
C PHE A 291 80.46 -2.68 -30.61
N GLY A 292 79.67 -2.02 -29.78
CA GLY A 292 78.58 -1.17 -30.27
C GLY A 292 78.24 -0.02 -29.34
N MET A 293 77.56 0.96 -29.89
CA MET A 293 77.05 2.12 -29.20
C MET A 293 75.63 2.42 -29.67
N SER A 294 74.79 2.96 -28.79
CA SER A 294 73.49 3.50 -29.17
C SER A 294 73.12 4.78 -28.49
N LEU A 295 72.32 5.58 -29.19
CA LEU A 295 71.63 6.73 -28.66
C LEU A 295 70.12 6.46 -28.69
N ARG A 296 69.47 6.53 -27.53
CA ARG A 296 68.01 6.44 -27.34
C ARG A 296 67.47 7.86 -27.13
N PHE A 297 66.49 8.22 -27.96
CA PHE A 297 65.73 9.46 -27.90
C PHE A 297 64.30 9.11 -27.54
N ASP A 298 63.89 9.51 -26.35
CA ASP A 298 62.54 9.33 -25.82
C ASP A 298 62.12 10.58 -25.03
N ASP A 299 61.06 10.45 -24.23
CA ASP A 299 60.49 11.56 -23.46
C ASP A 299 61.45 12.11 -22.37
N ARG A 300 62.54 11.39 -22.02
CA ARG A 300 63.56 11.83 -21.05
C ARG A 300 64.68 12.68 -21.66
N PHE A 301 64.84 12.69 -22.98
CA PHE A 301 65.90 13.46 -23.64
C PHE A 301 65.67 14.98 -23.54
N PHE A 302 66.71 15.82 -23.41
CA PHE A 302 66.60 17.27 -23.08
C PHE A 302 66.01 18.19 -24.18
N LEU A 303 65.27 17.66 -25.15
CA LEU A 303 64.59 18.47 -26.17
C LEU A 303 63.26 19.05 -25.65
N THR A 304 62.82 20.17 -26.23
CA THR A 304 61.52 20.78 -25.92
C THR A 304 60.36 19.86 -26.34
N LYS A 305 59.27 19.80 -25.57
CA LYS A 305 58.12 18.89 -25.82
C LYS A 305 57.52 19.04 -27.23
N THR A 306 57.49 20.25 -27.78
CA THR A 306 56.98 20.53 -29.14
C THR A 306 57.84 19.86 -30.22
N ALA A 307 59.17 19.94 -30.10
CA ALA A 307 60.08 19.27 -31.02
C ALA A 307 59.99 17.74 -30.87
N LYS A 308 59.82 17.22 -29.65
CA LYS A 308 59.65 15.78 -29.38
C LYS A 308 58.42 15.19 -30.09
N GLN A 309 57.26 15.82 -29.90
CA GLN A 309 55.99 15.35 -30.49
C GLN A 309 56.01 15.38 -32.02
N GLN A 310 56.69 16.36 -32.62
CA GLN A 310 56.79 16.46 -34.08
C GLN A 310 57.75 15.43 -34.71
N ILE A 311 58.80 14.99 -34.00
CA ILE A 311 59.83 14.11 -34.56
C ILE A 311 59.54 12.62 -34.28
N PHE A 312 59.12 12.26 -33.07
CA PHE A 312 58.96 10.84 -32.67
C PHE A 312 57.53 10.46 -32.25
N GLY A 313 56.65 11.44 -32.01
CA GLY A 313 55.31 11.22 -31.47
C GLY A 313 55.31 10.93 -29.96
N ARG A 314 54.12 10.99 -29.34
CA ARG A 314 53.95 10.87 -27.88
C ARG A 314 54.06 9.40 -27.43
N ASN A 315 54.74 9.14 -26.31
CA ASN A 315 54.97 7.81 -25.73
C ASN A 315 55.74 6.86 -26.67
N ASN A 316 56.65 7.40 -27.49
CA ASN A 316 57.47 6.63 -28.43
C ASN A 316 58.97 6.95 -28.23
N GLY A 317 59.81 5.96 -28.51
CA GLY A 317 61.26 6.08 -28.48
C GLY A 317 61.88 5.74 -29.82
N LEU A 318 62.91 6.50 -30.21
CA LEU A 318 63.77 6.23 -31.35
C LEU A 318 65.17 5.86 -30.86
N ARG A 319 65.72 4.74 -31.31
CA ARG A 319 67.09 4.32 -31.02
C ARG A 319 67.92 4.27 -32.29
N ILE A 320 69.10 4.87 -32.26
CA ILE A 320 70.12 4.76 -33.30
C ILE A 320 71.24 3.87 -32.76
N ASP A 321 71.60 2.84 -33.52
CA ASP A 321 72.58 1.82 -33.16
C ASP A 321 73.76 1.86 -34.14
N LEU A 322 74.98 1.84 -33.61
CA LEU A 322 76.23 1.69 -34.36
C LEU A 322 77.00 0.50 -33.83
N ALA A 323 77.59 -0.31 -34.71
CA ALA A 323 78.41 -1.44 -34.30
C ALA A 323 79.58 -1.68 -35.25
N GLY A 324 80.64 -2.26 -34.69
CA GLY A 324 81.84 -2.66 -35.40
C GLY A 324 82.41 -3.97 -34.85
N GLN A 325 83.24 -4.61 -35.65
CA GLN A 325 83.97 -5.82 -35.28
C GLN A 325 85.47 -5.54 -35.33
N GLU A 326 86.22 -6.24 -34.48
CA GLU A 326 87.67 -6.16 -34.46
C GLU A 326 88.28 -6.53 -35.82
N LYS A 327 89.28 -5.76 -36.24
CA LYS A 327 90.06 -6.06 -37.44
C LYS A 327 90.91 -7.30 -37.19
N ASN A 328 90.90 -8.26 -38.11
CA ASN A 328 91.86 -9.36 -38.12
C ASN A 328 92.53 -9.51 -39.50
N ILE A 329 93.37 -10.54 -39.65
CA ILE A 329 94.14 -10.79 -40.88
C ILE A 329 93.25 -11.12 -42.11
N PHE A 330 91.97 -11.46 -41.90
CA PHE A 330 91.01 -11.77 -42.98
C PHE A 330 89.93 -10.69 -43.14
N PHE A 331 89.63 -9.89 -42.11
CA PHE A 331 88.51 -8.94 -42.10
C PHE A 331 88.95 -7.52 -41.65
N PRO A 332 88.79 -6.47 -42.48
CA PRO A 332 88.80 -5.07 -42.04
C PRO A 332 87.62 -4.75 -41.09
N VAL A 333 87.70 -3.59 -40.43
CA VAL A 333 86.63 -3.07 -39.58
C VAL A 333 85.36 -2.89 -40.43
N THR A 334 84.28 -3.58 -40.05
CA THR A 334 82.96 -3.43 -40.70
C THR A 334 82.15 -2.34 -40.01
N TYR A 335 81.45 -1.50 -40.78
CA TYR A 335 80.55 -0.48 -40.26
C TYR A 335 79.10 -0.93 -40.35
N ARG A 336 78.39 -0.90 -39.23
CA ARG A 336 76.98 -1.28 -39.12
C ARG A 336 76.21 -0.16 -38.46
N ALA A 337 75.09 0.21 -39.05
CA ALA A 337 74.17 1.20 -38.53
C ALA A 337 72.75 0.66 -38.51
N GLY A 338 71.98 1.04 -37.49
CA GLY A 338 70.58 0.68 -37.38
C GLY A 338 69.76 1.80 -36.74
N VAL A 339 68.47 1.80 -37.04
CA VAL A 339 67.49 2.67 -36.39
C VAL A 339 66.28 1.83 -36.01
N SER A 340 65.74 2.06 -34.81
CA SER A 340 64.55 1.37 -34.30
C SER A 340 63.60 2.36 -33.68
N HIS A 341 62.30 2.24 -33.99
CA HIS A 341 61.24 3.08 -33.43
C HIS A 341 60.18 2.20 -32.78
N TYR A 342 59.81 2.52 -31.55
CA TYR A 342 58.97 1.67 -30.71
C TYR A 342 58.21 2.46 -29.64
N PRO A 343 57.09 1.95 -29.11
CA PRO A 343 56.35 2.57 -28.03
C PRO A 343 57.10 2.38 -26.70
N VAL A 344 57.04 3.41 -25.85
CA VAL A 344 57.64 3.41 -24.50
C VAL A 344 56.62 3.53 -23.36
N GLY A 345 55.36 3.90 -23.64
CA GLY A 345 54.32 3.99 -22.61
C GLY A 345 53.37 2.78 -22.56
N PRO A 346 52.42 2.75 -21.60
CA PRO A 346 51.53 1.63 -21.36
C PRO A 346 50.73 1.16 -22.60
N GLU A 347 50.60 -0.16 -22.73
CA GLU A 347 49.81 -0.79 -23.79
C GLU A 347 48.31 -0.43 -23.69
N LYS A 348 47.58 -0.51 -24.81
CA LYS A 348 46.13 -0.30 -24.83
C LYS A 348 45.41 -1.37 -24.01
N PHE A 349 44.42 -0.97 -23.22
CA PHE A 349 43.56 -1.86 -22.43
C PHE A 349 42.11 -1.38 -22.45
N GLU A 350 41.17 -2.27 -22.10
CA GLU A 350 39.73 -2.05 -22.27
C GLU A 350 38.98 -2.23 -20.94
N PHE A 351 37.82 -1.58 -20.84
CA PHE A 351 36.82 -1.85 -19.80
C PHE A 351 36.26 -3.28 -19.92
N VAL A 352 36.10 -3.95 -18.79
CA VAL A 352 35.47 -5.28 -18.74
C VAL A 352 34.04 -5.15 -18.24
N ASP A 353 33.87 -4.63 -17.02
CA ASP A 353 32.58 -4.58 -16.32
C ASP A 353 32.55 -3.40 -15.32
N PRO A 354 31.42 -2.72 -15.09
CA PRO A 354 30.19 -2.76 -15.87
C PRO A 354 30.41 -2.29 -17.31
N ILE A 355 29.71 -2.95 -18.24
CA ILE A 355 29.68 -2.55 -19.64
C ILE A 355 28.97 -1.20 -19.75
N LEU A 356 29.29 -0.45 -20.79
CA LEU A 356 28.73 0.87 -21.07
C LEU A 356 27.19 0.82 -21.08
N GLY A 357 26.55 1.61 -20.20
CA GLY A 357 25.10 1.73 -20.11
C GLY A 357 24.40 0.65 -19.27
N THR A 358 25.13 -0.07 -18.41
CA THR A 358 24.55 -1.14 -17.58
C THR A 358 23.86 -0.57 -16.34
N ASP A 359 22.63 -1.01 -16.09
CA ASP A 359 21.94 -0.74 -14.85
C ASP A 359 22.34 -1.83 -13.83
N LEU A 360 22.95 -1.42 -12.72
CA LEU A 360 23.48 -2.32 -11.70
C LEU A 360 22.56 -2.39 -10.48
N LYS A 361 22.44 -3.60 -9.93
CA LYS A 361 21.85 -3.79 -8.61
C LYS A 361 22.76 -3.19 -7.56
N PRO A 362 22.21 -2.53 -6.55
CA PRO A 362 23.03 -1.85 -5.58
C PRO A 362 23.71 -2.80 -4.59
N GLY A 363 24.80 -2.32 -4.01
CA GLY A 363 25.65 -3.08 -3.08
C GLY A 363 27.13 -2.78 -3.33
N ASN A 364 27.93 -3.84 -3.41
CA ASN A 364 29.34 -3.71 -3.75
C ASN A 364 29.49 -3.66 -5.27
N VAL A 365 29.88 -2.52 -5.81
CA VAL A 365 30.11 -2.36 -7.25
C VAL A 365 31.55 -2.73 -7.56
N GLN A 366 31.73 -3.78 -8.36
CA GLN A 366 33.05 -4.21 -8.82
C GLN A 366 33.35 -3.61 -10.19
N LEU A 367 34.28 -2.65 -10.25
CA LEU A 367 34.75 -2.08 -11.50
C LEU A 367 35.97 -2.88 -11.98
N THR A 368 35.92 -3.41 -13.19
CA THR A 368 36.91 -4.34 -13.74
C THR A 368 37.42 -3.88 -15.10
N TRP A 369 38.74 -3.96 -15.31
CA TRP A 369 39.41 -3.67 -16.58
C TRP A 369 40.51 -4.69 -16.88
N ASN A 370 40.91 -4.78 -18.16
CA ASN A 370 42.03 -5.63 -18.55
C ASN A 370 43.33 -5.06 -17.98
N LYS A 371 44.20 -5.95 -17.48
CA LYS A 371 45.56 -5.57 -17.12
C LYS A 371 46.31 -5.09 -18.37
N THR A 372 47.10 -4.05 -18.21
CA THR A 372 48.02 -3.52 -19.23
C THR A 372 49.45 -3.85 -18.83
N HIS A 373 50.34 -3.88 -19.81
CA HIS A 373 51.75 -4.18 -19.65
C HIS A 373 52.58 -2.98 -20.09
N ASP A 374 53.74 -2.82 -19.49
CA ASP A 374 54.70 -1.81 -19.92
C ASP A 374 55.64 -2.43 -20.96
N PRO A 375 55.88 -1.77 -22.11
CA PRO A 375 56.87 -2.25 -23.05
C PRO A 375 58.32 -2.04 -22.56
N ASP A 376 58.59 -1.15 -21.60
CA ASP A 376 59.88 -1.07 -20.90
C ASP A 376 59.96 -2.14 -19.79
N LEU A 377 61.07 -2.89 -19.79
CA LEU A 377 61.26 -4.03 -18.88
C LEU A 377 61.44 -3.60 -17.42
N TYR A 378 61.80 -2.34 -17.20
CA TYR A 378 62.18 -1.81 -15.89
C TYR A 378 61.09 -0.97 -15.23
N ASP A 379 59.98 -0.74 -15.91
CA ASP A 379 58.92 0.17 -15.48
C ASP A 379 57.76 -0.56 -14.81
N THR A 380 57.08 0.13 -13.91
CA THR A 380 55.89 -0.37 -13.22
C THR A 380 54.69 0.46 -13.63
N ILE A 381 53.60 -0.23 -13.99
CA ILE A 381 52.33 0.44 -14.26
C ILE A 381 51.55 0.57 -12.97
N ASN A 382 51.06 1.77 -12.72
CA ASN A 382 50.08 2.08 -11.70
C ASN A 382 48.74 2.40 -12.37
N TYR A 383 47.65 2.19 -11.64
CA TYR A 383 46.32 2.58 -12.09
C TYR A 383 45.74 3.69 -11.23
N LEU A 384 44.97 4.54 -11.87
CA LEU A 384 44.13 5.54 -11.25
C LEU A 384 42.69 5.35 -11.74
N LEU A 385 41.80 4.96 -10.82
CA LEU A 385 40.38 4.78 -11.07
C LEU A 385 39.63 6.03 -10.62
N MET A 386 38.84 6.59 -11.53
CA MET A 386 38.05 7.80 -11.31
C MET A 386 36.59 7.51 -11.62
N VAL A 387 35.71 7.79 -10.68
CA VAL A 387 34.26 7.71 -10.87
C VAL A 387 33.63 9.06 -10.56
N GLU A 388 32.97 9.66 -11.54
CA GLU A 388 32.24 10.91 -11.44
C GLU A 388 30.74 10.62 -11.29
N GLU A 389 30.12 11.22 -10.29
CA GLU A 389 28.66 11.30 -10.18
C GLU A 389 28.18 12.50 -10.99
N SER A 390 27.23 12.31 -11.91
CA SER A 390 26.68 13.39 -12.72
C SER A 390 25.19 13.58 -12.48
N ASP A 391 24.80 14.83 -12.16
CA ASP A 391 23.40 15.26 -12.17
C ASP A 391 22.82 15.33 -13.59
N SER A 392 23.70 15.53 -14.58
CA SER A 392 23.39 15.55 -16.00
C SER A 392 23.41 14.12 -16.51
N LYS A 393 22.24 13.45 -16.49
CA LYS A 393 21.98 12.06 -16.96
C LYS A 393 22.52 11.71 -18.37
N ALA A 394 23.17 12.63 -19.07
CA ALA A 394 23.67 12.45 -20.42
C ALA A 394 25.20 12.33 -20.51
N GLN A 395 25.98 13.00 -19.65
CA GLN A 395 27.43 13.15 -19.83
C GLN A 395 28.16 13.47 -18.51
N SER A 396 29.41 13.02 -18.39
CA SER A 396 30.37 13.48 -17.39
C SER A 396 30.95 14.85 -17.74
N ILE A 397 31.19 15.73 -16.77
CA ILE A 397 31.80 17.05 -17.00
C ILE A 397 33.31 16.97 -16.78
N TYR A 398 33.75 16.43 -15.64
CA TYR A 398 35.15 16.45 -15.24
C TYR A 398 35.98 15.39 -15.97
N LEU A 399 35.45 14.18 -16.20
CA LEU A 399 36.15 13.17 -17.00
C LEU A 399 36.35 13.64 -18.46
N ASN A 400 35.37 14.34 -19.04
CA ASN A 400 35.52 14.90 -20.39
C ASN A 400 36.57 16.02 -20.43
N GLN A 401 36.57 16.93 -19.43
CA GLN A 401 37.63 17.94 -19.32
C GLN A 401 39.03 17.32 -19.16
N LEU A 402 39.14 16.22 -18.43
CA LEU A 402 40.39 15.48 -18.26
C LEU A 402 40.90 14.92 -19.59
N ILE A 403 40.01 14.29 -20.37
CA ILE A 403 40.34 13.75 -21.70
C ILE A 403 40.73 14.88 -22.66
N ASP A 404 39.99 15.99 -22.67
CA ASP A 404 40.32 17.16 -23.50
C ASP A 404 41.72 17.72 -23.17
N LYS A 405 42.06 17.82 -21.88
CA LYS A 405 43.38 18.29 -21.42
C LYS A 405 44.50 17.34 -21.85
N LEU A 406 44.24 16.03 -21.78
CA LEU A 406 45.15 15.02 -22.29
C LEU A 406 45.43 15.23 -23.78
N GLU A 407 44.38 15.39 -24.59
CA GLU A 407 44.49 15.53 -26.05
C GLU A 407 45.22 16.82 -26.44
N LYS A 408 45.06 17.88 -25.66
CA LYS A 408 45.79 19.15 -25.81
C LYS A 408 47.23 19.11 -25.30
N GLY A 409 47.67 18.00 -24.69
CA GLY A 409 49.06 17.81 -24.24
C GLY A 409 49.47 18.64 -23.03
N ASP A 410 48.51 18.95 -22.14
CA ASP A 410 48.73 19.76 -20.94
C ASP A 410 49.76 19.14 -19.99
N GLN A 411 50.65 19.95 -19.40
CA GLN A 411 51.76 19.45 -18.57
C GLN A 411 51.35 19.16 -17.12
N ASP A 412 50.27 19.76 -16.67
CA ASP A 412 49.84 19.75 -15.26
C ASP A 412 48.69 18.77 -15.03
N LEU A 413 48.60 17.69 -15.83
CA LEU A 413 47.46 16.76 -15.77
C LEU A 413 47.27 16.17 -14.37
N PHE A 414 48.34 15.70 -13.74
CA PHE A 414 48.28 15.15 -12.37
C PHE A 414 47.96 16.24 -11.33
N GLU A 415 48.46 17.45 -11.50
CA GLU A 415 48.11 18.58 -10.62
C GLU A 415 46.64 18.98 -10.78
N TRP A 416 46.11 18.93 -12.00
CA TRP A 416 44.70 19.14 -12.27
C TRP A 416 43.82 18.03 -11.66
N ILE A 417 44.24 16.77 -11.77
CA ILE A 417 43.57 15.63 -11.13
C ILE A 417 43.50 15.86 -9.62
N GLU A 418 44.63 16.19 -8.98
CA GLU A 418 44.68 16.45 -7.53
C GLU A 418 43.81 17.65 -7.13
N LYS A 419 43.82 18.72 -7.91
CA LYS A 419 42.99 19.91 -7.65
C LYS A 419 41.48 19.63 -7.75
N ASN A 420 41.09 18.69 -8.60
CA ASN A 420 39.69 18.28 -8.79
C ASN A 420 39.36 16.98 -8.07
N ARG A 421 40.23 16.50 -7.17
CA ARG A 421 40.10 15.19 -6.53
C ARG A 421 38.78 15.00 -5.79
N SER A 422 38.24 16.08 -5.21
CA SER A 422 36.96 16.07 -4.50
C SER A 422 35.74 15.79 -5.39
N ASN A 423 35.88 15.89 -6.72
CA ASN A 423 34.77 15.72 -7.67
C ASN A 423 34.62 14.28 -8.16
N PHE A 424 35.48 13.36 -7.72
CA PHE A 424 35.40 11.96 -8.10
C PHE A 424 35.53 11.05 -6.88
N TYR A 425 34.94 9.87 -6.96
CA TYR A 425 35.36 8.72 -6.16
C TYR A 425 36.67 8.18 -6.76
N PHE A 426 37.73 8.19 -5.96
CA PHE A 426 39.08 7.81 -6.38
C PHE A 426 39.54 6.51 -5.74
N ALA A 427 40.27 5.71 -6.51
CA ALA A 427 41.09 4.63 -5.98
C ALA A 427 42.46 4.61 -6.66
N GLU A 428 43.48 4.32 -5.85
CA GLU A 428 44.88 4.21 -6.25
C GLU A 428 45.46 2.88 -5.75
N ASP A 429 46.30 2.27 -6.59
CA ASP A 429 47.07 1.02 -6.54
C ASP A 429 46.95 0.08 -5.32
N SER A 430 47.05 0.58 -4.09
CA SER A 430 46.98 -0.23 -2.86
C SER A 430 45.66 -0.98 -2.62
N GLY A 431 44.57 -0.56 -3.29
CA GLY A 431 43.24 -1.16 -3.15
C GLY A 431 42.84 -2.15 -4.25
N PHE A 432 43.64 -2.32 -5.31
CA PHE A 432 43.23 -3.13 -6.47
C PHE A 432 43.48 -4.62 -6.29
N GLN A 433 42.45 -5.42 -6.58
CA GLN A 433 42.55 -6.87 -6.61
C GLN A 433 42.93 -7.32 -8.02
N ILE A 434 44.08 -7.99 -8.14
CA ILE A 434 44.57 -8.54 -9.41
C ILE A 434 44.21 -10.02 -9.49
N ALA A 435 43.21 -10.35 -10.31
CA ALA A 435 42.86 -11.73 -10.62
C ALA A 435 43.92 -12.35 -11.55
N ARG A 436 44.91 -13.04 -10.96
CA ARG A 436 46.09 -13.58 -11.69
C ARG A 436 45.70 -14.53 -12.84
N ASP A 437 44.58 -15.23 -12.69
CA ASP A 437 44.11 -16.24 -13.64
C ASP A 437 43.40 -15.63 -14.86
N GLN A 438 42.85 -14.41 -14.75
CA GLN A 438 42.04 -13.78 -15.81
C GLN A 438 42.71 -12.56 -16.48
N ASP A 439 43.88 -12.12 -16.01
CA ASP A 439 44.56 -10.91 -16.53
C ASP A 439 43.70 -9.63 -16.41
N GLN A 440 42.95 -9.55 -15.32
CA GLN A 440 42.05 -8.44 -15.02
C GLN A 440 42.43 -7.81 -13.68
N VAL A 441 42.20 -6.51 -13.61
CA VAL A 441 42.31 -5.73 -12.39
C VAL A 441 40.90 -5.28 -12.02
N SER A 442 40.55 -5.43 -10.74
CA SER A 442 39.25 -5.04 -10.24
C SER A 442 39.35 -4.25 -8.95
N PHE A 443 38.41 -3.34 -8.76
CA PHE A 443 38.24 -2.60 -7.53
C PHE A 443 36.80 -2.73 -7.05
N LEU A 444 36.61 -3.00 -5.76
CA LEU A 444 35.30 -3.11 -5.13
C LEU A 444 34.99 -1.82 -4.38
N PHE A 445 34.01 -1.06 -4.85
CA PHE A 445 33.41 0.01 -4.06
C PHE A 445 32.32 -0.58 -3.17
N GLU A 446 32.52 -0.58 -1.86
CA GLU A 446 31.50 -0.97 -0.88
C GLU A 446 30.52 0.19 -0.66
N GLN A 447 29.22 -0.11 -0.61
CA GLN A 447 28.15 0.86 -0.32
C GLN A 447 28.15 2.06 -1.29
N PHE A 448 28.22 1.80 -2.60
CA PHE A 448 28.17 2.87 -3.59
C PHE A 448 26.80 3.58 -3.54
N PRO A 449 26.74 4.92 -3.40
CA PRO A 449 25.47 5.64 -3.42
C PRO A 449 24.79 5.46 -4.75
N ALA A 450 23.52 5.82 -4.83
CA ALA A 450 22.84 5.78 -6.11
C ALA A 450 22.84 7.10 -6.84
N GLY A 451 22.80 6.96 -8.14
CA GLY A 451 22.98 8.05 -9.07
C GLY A 451 23.38 7.52 -10.43
N ASP A 452 23.76 8.47 -11.27
CA ASP A 452 24.24 8.24 -12.60
C ASP A 452 25.76 8.44 -12.60
N TYR A 453 26.51 7.36 -12.88
CA TYR A 453 27.95 7.33 -12.66
C TYR A 453 28.71 7.07 -13.94
N PHE A 454 29.71 7.92 -14.16
CA PHE A 454 30.66 7.80 -15.25
C PHE A 454 32.00 7.44 -14.65
N TRP A 455 32.72 6.51 -15.28
CA TRP A 455 34.01 6.09 -14.75
C TRP A 455 35.04 5.90 -15.85
N SER A 456 36.29 6.12 -15.48
CA SER A 456 37.43 5.93 -16.35
C SER A 456 38.61 5.40 -15.56
N VAL A 457 39.50 4.70 -16.25
CA VAL A 457 40.73 4.16 -15.68
C VAL A 457 41.89 4.69 -16.48
N LEU A 458 42.85 5.28 -15.76
CA LEU A 458 44.10 5.77 -16.29
C LEU A 458 45.23 4.85 -15.82
N ALA A 459 45.97 4.27 -16.76
CA ALA A 459 47.23 3.60 -16.49
C ALA A 459 48.38 4.59 -16.73
N TYR A 460 49.36 4.61 -15.82
CA TYR A 460 50.56 5.42 -15.97
C TYR A 460 51.81 4.69 -15.47
N ASP A 461 52.93 4.90 -16.15
CA ASP A 461 54.23 4.37 -15.76
C ASP A 461 55.02 5.35 -14.88
N GLU A 462 56.21 4.95 -14.45
CA GLU A 462 57.08 5.77 -13.59
C GLU A 462 57.59 7.04 -14.28
N ASP A 463 57.60 7.05 -15.63
CA ASP A 463 57.91 8.22 -16.48
C ASP A 463 56.70 9.14 -16.73
N ARG A 464 55.53 8.78 -16.20
CA ARG A 464 54.25 9.47 -16.44
C ARG A 464 53.79 9.44 -17.89
N HIS A 465 54.18 8.44 -18.68
CA HIS A 465 53.43 8.12 -19.89
C HIS A 465 52.10 7.53 -19.46
N ILE A 466 51.04 7.98 -20.13
CA ILE A 466 49.67 7.69 -19.72
C ILE A 466 48.83 7.08 -20.82
N ARG A 467 47.91 6.21 -20.42
CA ARG A 467 46.96 5.54 -21.30
C ARG A 467 45.62 5.36 -20.57
N PHE A 468 44.54 5.76 -21.21
CA PHE A 468 43.19 5.49 -20.73
C PHE A 468 42.71 4.11 -21.18
N ALA A 469 41.87 3.48 -20.35
CA ALA A 469 41.02 2.38 -20.81
C ALA A 469 40.14 2.88 -21.96
N GLU A 470 40.06 2.12 -23.04
CA GLU A 470 39.29 2.48 -24.22
C GLU A 470 38.57 1.24 -24.76
N LYS A 471 37.26 1.34 -25.01
CA LYS A 471 36.47 0.25 -25.61
C LYS A 471 35.54 0.85 -26.66
N ASN A 472 35.64 0.37 -27.91
CA ASN A 472 34.87 0.90 -29.05
C ASN A 472 35.05 2.42 -29.28
N GLY A 473 36.21 2.98 -28.95
CA GLY A 473 36.51 4.41 -29.07
C GLY A 473 36.08 5.26 -27.87
N GLU A 474 35.31 4.69 -26.93
CA GLU A 474 34.89 5.35 -25.70
C GLU A 474 35.95 5.17 -24.60
N ARG A 475 36.36 6.28 -23.97
CA ARG A 475 37.31 6.31 -22.83
C ARG A 475 36.62 6.51 -21.48
N ILE A 476 35.30 6.66 -21.49
CA ILE A 476 34.46 6.78 -20.30
C ILE A 476 33.40 5.70 -20.42
N SER A 477 33.27 4.89 -19.38
CA SER A 477 32.17 3.95 -19.24
C SER A 477 31.12 4.53 -18.28
N HIS A 478 29.92 3.96 -18.32
CA HIS A 478 28.73 4.51 -17.67
C HIS A 478 27.93 3.38 -17.03
N PHE A 479 27.48 3.59 -15.80
CA PHE A 479 26.53 2.71 -15.12
C PHE A 479 25.56 3.51 -14.26
N ARG A 480 24.37 2.95 -14.06
CA ARG A 480 23.33 3.55 -13.20
C ARG A 480 23.00 2.63 -12.04
N ILE A 481 22.72 3.24 -10.91
CA ILE A 481 22.14 2.55 -9.76
C ILE A 481 20.73 3.14 -9.57
N LEU A 482 19.72 2.31 -9.81
CA LEU A 482 18.32 2.75 -9.85
C LEU A 482 17.64 2.58 -8.48
N PRO A 483 16.65 3.42 -8.15
CA PRO A 483 15.71 3.14 -7.06
C PRO A 483 14.77 1.99 -7.44
N ASP A 484 14.12 1.41 -6.43
CA ASP A 484 13.02 0.46 -6.61
C ASP A 484 11.90 0.94 -5.69
N LEU A 485 11.05 1.81 -6.23
CA LEU A 485 9.87 2.24 -5.50
C LEU A 485 8.85 1.12 -5.58
N GLN A 486 8.15 0.88 -4.49
CA GLN A 486 7.12 -0.17 -4.49
C GLN A 486 6.03 0.14 -3.49
N ILE A 487 4.82 -0.33 -3.79
CA ILE A 487 3.72 -0.39 -2.84
C ILE A 487 3.73 -1.76 -2.17
N THR A 488 4.19 -1.81 -0.93
CA THR A 488 4.27 -3.05 -0.14
C THR A 488 2.92 -3.46 0.44
N GLY A 489 2.04 -2.48 0.69
CA GLY A 489 0.75 -2.73 1.32
C GLY A 489 -0.32 -1.68 1.03
N LEU A 490 -1.53 -2.17 0.77
CA LEU A 490 -2.75 -1.35 0.71
C LEU A 490 -3.77 -1.94 1.68
N SER A 491 -4.09 -1.19 2.73
CA SER A 491 -5.08 -1.58 3.75
C SER A 491 -6.06 -0.44 4.04
N PHE A 492 -7.24 -0.82 4.54
CA PHE A 492 -8.30 0.10 4.91
C PHE A 492 -8.62 -0.07 6.39
N ASP A 493 -8.51 1.02 7.14
CA ASP A 493 -8.88 1.12 8.54
C ASP A 493 -10.27 1.78 8.62
N PRO A 494 -11.35 0.98 8.71
CA PRO A 494 -12.70 1.49 8.65
C PRO A 494 -13.03 2.36 9.86
N HIS A 495 -13.72 3.48 9.63
CA HIS A 495 -14.20 4.29 10.74
C HIS A 495 -15.22 3.49 11.55
N SER A 496 -15.05 3.48 12.88
CA SER A 496 -15.89 2.68 13.78
C SER A 496 -17.28 3.26 14.01
N LEU A 497 -17.53 4.51 13.59
CA LEU A 497 -18.81 5.18 13.83
C LEU A 497 -19.74 5.14 12.62
N ILE A 498 -21.00 4.83 12.88
CA ILE A 498 -22.10 4.99 11.93
C ILE A 498 -22.56 6.44 12.02
N THR A 499 -22.31 7.20 10.95
CA THR A 499 -22.62 8.62 10.82
C THR A 499 -23.25 8.91 9.46
N GLU A 500 -23.78 10.13 9.27
CA GLU A 500 -24.35 10.59 8.00
C GLU A 500 -23.30 11.27 7.09
N ASP A 501 -22.06 11.41 7.55
CA ASP A 501 -20.97 11.97 6.74
C ASP A 501 -20.43 10.96 5.71
N ASP A 502 -19.72 11.46 4.71
CA ASP A 502 -19.12 10.63 3.65
C ASP A 502 -17.85 9.88 4.11
N TYR A 503 -17.37 10.10 5.33
CA TYR A 503 -16.07 9.61 5.79
C TYR A 503 -16.09 8.12 6.13
N GLN A 504 -15.44 7.30 5.31
CA GLN A 504 -15.45 5.84 5.46
C GLN A 504 -14.36 5.34 6.41
N GLY A 505 -13.26 6.09 6.57
CA GLY A 505 -12.08 5.69 7.35
C GLY A 505 -10.78 6.16 6.70
N GLU A 506 -9.66 5.55 7.12
CA GLU A 506 -8.34 5.86 6.58
C GLU A 506 -7.82 4.72 5.69
N LEU A 507 -7.41 5.05 4.48
CA LEU A 507 -6.59 4.18 3.64
C LEU A 507 -5.14 4.32 4.06
N LYS A 508 -4.47 3.20 4.31
CA LYS A 508 -3.05 3.12 4.61
C LYS A 508 -2.34 2.54 3.38
N ILE A 509 -1.46 3.34 2.80
CA ILE A 509 -0.61 2.96 1.68
C ILE A 509 0.80 2.87 2.22
N GLU A 510 1.28 1.64 2.36
CA GLU A 510 2.64 1.32 2.75
C GLU A 510 3.48 1.28 1.49
N VAL A 511 4.48 2.14 1.45
CA VAL A 511 5.42 2.23 0.35
C VAL A 511 6.83 2.04 0.88
N SER A 512 7.67 1.50 0.03
CA SER A 512 9.08 1.30 0.32
C SER A 512 9.88 1.74 -0.89
N ASN A 513 11.07 2.25 -0.62
CA ASN A 513 12.11 2.28 -1.61
C ASN A 513 13.05 1.11 -1.31
N ALA A 514 12.76 -0.05 -1.89
CA ALA A 514 13.57 -1.25 -1.71
C ALA A 514 14.92 -1.16 -2.44
N GLY A 515 15.04 -0.18 -3.35
CA GLY A 515 16.30 0.17 -3.98
C GLY A 515 17.22 0.90 -3.01
N LEU A 516 18.52 0.85 -3.29
CA LEU A 516 19.51 1.57 -2.49
C LEU A 516 19.78 2.99 -3.04
N ALA A 517 18.83 3.53 -3.81
CA ALA A 517 18.87 4.85 -4.39
C ALA A 517 17.81 5.78 -3.86
N SER A 518 18.13 7.04 -3.55
CA SER A 518 17.08 8.01 -3.21
C SER A 518 16.29 8.43 -4.45
N ALA A 519 14.98 8.29 -4.43
CA ALA A 519 14.11 8.85 -5.45
C ALA A 519 13.69 10.28 -5.06
N LYS A 520 13.69 11.21 -6.00
CA LYS A 520 13.34 12.63 -5.76
C LYS A 520 12.29 13.11 -6.77
N LYS A 521 11.37 13.96 -6.32
CA LYS A 521 10.34 14.62 -7.16
C LYS A 521 9.45 13.66 -7.96
N PHE A 522 8.73 12.80 -7.26
CA PHE A 522 7.72 11.92 -7.85
C PHE A 522 6.40 12.05 -7.09
N SER A 523 5.36 11.29 -7.49
CA SER A 523 4.03 11.43 -6.89
C SER A 523 3.40 10.10 -6.51
N LEU A 524 2.64 10.11 -5.42
CA LEU A 524 1.68 9.07 -5.08
C LEU A 524 0.28 9.59 -5.41
N ILE A 525 -0.44 8.85 -6.25
CA ILE A 525 -1.81 9.19 -6.66
C ILE A 525 -2.72 8.02 -6.35
N VAL A 526 -3.83 8.30 -5.66
CA VAL A 526 -4.82 7.29 -5.28
C VAL A 526 -6.16 7.60 -5.96
N TYR A 527 -6.74 6.58 -6.57
CA TYR A 527 -8.03 6.62 -7.24
C TYR A 527 -9.05 5.77 -6.50
N ASP A 528 -10.29 6.25 -6.51
CA ASP A 528 -11.47 5.50 -6.10
C ASP A 528 -12.31 5.20 -7.34
N SER A 529 -12.86 3.99 -7.43
CA SER A 529 -13.75 3.55 -8.51
C SER A 529 -14.77 2.56 -7.97
N LEU A 530 -16.05 2.92 -8.03
CA LEU A 530 -17.15 2.03 -7.63
C LEU A 530 -17.27 0.84 -8.58
N LEU A 531 -17.26 -0.38 -8.03
CA LEU A 531 -17.48 -1.62 -8.77
C LEU A 531 -18.98 -1.95 -8.79
N THR A 532 -19.66 -1.68 -9.90
CA THR A 532 -21.06 -2.11 -10.10
C THR A 532 -21.12 -3.52 -10.67
N SER A 533 -22.14 -4.31 -10.29
CA SER A 533 -22.30 -5.72 -10.67
C SER A 533 -22.53 -6.00 -12.18
N ALA A 534 -22.32 -5.00 -13.03
CA ALA A 534 -22.30 -5.14 -14.49
C ALA A 534 -20.89 -4.83 -15.00
N THR A 535 -19.98 -5.83 -14.94
CA THR A 535 -18.82 -6.01 -15.84
C THR A 535 -17.99 -7.21 -15.38
N ASN A 536 -18.54 -8.42 -15.54
CA ASN A 536 -17.72 -9.61 -15.77
C ASN A 536 -17.57 -9.75 -17.29
N SER A 537 -16.65 -9.01 -17.91
CA SER A 537 -16.04 -9.41 -19.19
C SER A 537 -15.03 -8.38 -19.70
N VAL A 538 -13.88 -8.91 -20.13
CA VAL A 538 -12.90 -8.34 -21.08
C VAL A 538 -11.81 -7.44 -20.49
N MET A 539 -10.63 -8.06 -20.34
CA MET A 539 -9.34 -7.38 -20.38
C MET A 539 -9.23 -6.56 -21.66
N GLY A 540 -8.93 -5.27 -21.51
CA GLY A 540 -8.44 -4.43 -22.61
C GLY A 540 -9.53 -3.67 -23.36
N GLN A 541 -10.03 -2.58 -22.78
CA GLN A 541 -10.42 -1.41 -23.56
C GLN A 541 -10.36 -0.13 -22.70
N LYS A 542 -9.76 0.91 -23.28
CA LYS A 542 -9.64 2.26 -22.73
C LYS A 542 -11.04 2.79 -22.37
N ARG A 543 -11.25 3.14 -21.10
CA ARG A 543 -12.33 4.06 -20.68
C ARG A 543 -11.81 5.48 -20.75
N SER A 544 -12.27 6.23 -21.75
CA SER A 544 -12.26 7.69 -21.75
C SER A 544 -13.55 8.22 -21.13
N ASP A 545 -13.46 9.45 -20.63
CA ASP A 545 -14.53 10.43 -20.41
C ASP A 545 -15.07 10.60 -18.96
N GLU A 546 -14.40 11.56 -18.29
CA GLU A 546 -14.80 12.46 -17.17
C GLU A 546 -14.86 11.98 -15.71
N PRO A 547 -14.53 12.87 -14.76
CA PRO A 547 -13.18 13.29 -14.40
C PRO A 547 -12.75 12.52 -13.14
N ASN A 548 -11.80 11.59 -13.27
CA ASN A 548 -11.18 10.92 -12.12
C ASN A 548 -10.35 11.92 -11.33
N ARG A 549 -11.00 12.76 -10.51
CA ARG A 549 -10.33 13.54 -9.49
C ARG A 549 -9.69 12.52 -8.54
N PRO A 550 -8.35 12.50 -8.40
CA PRO A 550 -7.70 11.56 -7.51
C PRO A 550 -8.18 11.82 -6.08
N LEU A 551 -8.44 10.74 -5.33
CA LEU A 551 -8.80 10.78 -3.91
C LEU A 551 -7.72 11.55 -3.12
N ALA A 552 -6.46 11.32 -3.47
CA ALA A 552 -5.34 12.18 -3.10
C ALA A 552 -4.28 12.16 -4.19
N ALA A 553 -3.58 13.27 -4.34
CA ALA A 553 -2.36 13.39 -5.12
C ALA A 553 -1.34 14.12 -4.26
N MET A 554 -0.21 13.47 -3.97
CA MET A 554 0.84 14.03 -3.14
C MET A 554 2.18 13.97 -3.87
N THR A 555 2.91 15.08 -3.83
CA THR A 555 4.27 15.16 -4.36
C THR A 555 5.26 14.82 -3.25
N ILE A 556 6.09 13.82 -3.51
CA ILE A 556 7.12 13.37 -2.59
C ILE A 556 8.43 14.05 -3.01
N LYS A 557 9.00 14.84 -2.09
CA LYS A 557 10.25 15.58 -2.34
C LYS A 557 11.42 14.62 -2.50
N GLU A 558 11.53 13.66 -1.58
CA GLU A 558 12.58 12.65 -1.53
C GLU A 558 12.11 11.45 -0.71
N LEU A 559 12.45 10.24 -1.16
CA LEU A 559 12.38 9.00 -0.37
C LEU A 559 13.74 8.33 -0.44
N ARG A 560 14.40 8.19 0.72
CA ARG A 560 15.76 7.66 0.81
C ARG A 560 15.81 6.17 0.46
N ALA A 561 16.98 5.73 0.02
CA ALA A 561 17.35 4.33 -0.12
C ALA A 561 16.95 3.49 1.10
N GLY A 562 16.27 2.37 0.89
CA GLY A 562 15.83 1.44 1.96
C GLY A 562 14.81 2.01 2.94
N ALA A 563 14.21 3.16 2.67
CA ALA A 563 13.26 3.80 3.58
C ALA A 563 11.83 3.30 3.33
N ASP A 564 11.18 2.89 4.41
CA ASP A 564 9.75 2.59 4.43
C ASP A 564 8.95 3.81 4.91
N THR A 565 7.79 4.05 4.32
CA THR A 565 6.88 5.12 4.74
C THR A 565 5.43 4.71 4.55
N THR A 566 4.55 5.18 5.42
CA THR A 566 3.11 4.94 5.32
C THR A 566 2.38 6.25 5.11
N PHE A 567 1.60 6.32 4.04
CA PHE A 567 0.71 7.44 3.76
C PHE A 567 -0.71 7.11 4.23
N LYS A 568 -1.29 8.00 5.04
CA LYS A 568 -2.67 7.90 5.51
C LYS A 568 -3.55 8.87 4.72
N ILE A 569 -4.56 8.34 4.05
CA ILE A 569 -5.49 9.12 3.23
C ILE A 569 -6.90 8.93 3.77
N LYS A 570 -7.58 10.05 4.05
CA LYS A 570 -9.00 10.03 4.44
C LYS A 570 -9.85 9.65 3.24
N TRP A 571 -10.57 8.54 3.33
CA TRP A 571 -11.48 8.10 2.28
C TRP A 571 -12.88 8.65 2.54
N ASN A 572 -13.35 9.54 1.65
CA ASN A 572 -14.69 10.11 1.70
C ASN A 572 -15.43 9.74 0.42
N THR A 573 -16.56 9.05 0.54
CA THR A 573 -17.45 8.74 -0.59
C THR A 573 -18.89 8.62 -0.10
N ASN A 574 -19.82 9.17 -0.88
CA ASN A 574 -21.26 9.09 -0.67
C ASN A 574 -21.92 7.94 -1.46
N LEU A 575 -21.14 7.21 -2.26
CA LEU A 575 -21.61 6.07 -3.03
C LEU A 575 -21.42 4.79 -2.21
N PRO A 576 -22.49 4.09 -1.79
CA PRO A 576 -22.34 2.84 -1.03
C PRO A 576 -21.99 1.67 -1.96
N GLY A 577 -21.09 0.80 -1.53
CA GLY A 577 -20.78 -0.43 -2.28
C GLY A 577 -19.35 -0.94 -2.12
N LYS A 578 -18.92 -1.72 -3.10
CA LYS A 578 -17.54 -2.21 -3.22
C LYS A 578 -16.76 -1.27 -4.13
N HIS A 579 -15.66 -0.73 -3.63
CA HIS A 579 -14.81 0.23 -4.34
C HIS A 579 -13.44 -0.38 -4.62
N LEU A 580 -12.94 -0.20 -5.83
CA LEU A 580 -11.58 -0.53 -6.20
C LEU A 580 -10.68 0.68 -5.94
N ILE A 581 -9.89 0.62 -4.88
CA ILE A 581 -8.88 1.64 -4.59
C ILE A 581 -7.62 1.28 -5.35
N THR A 582 -7.19 2.18 -6.23
CA THR A 582 -5.96 2.01 -7.03
C THR A 582 -4.94 3.05 -6.60
N ALA A 583 -3.84 2.61 -6.03
CA ALA A 583 -2.69 3.44 -5.70
C ALA A 583 -1.63 3.29 -6.79
N ILE A 584 -1.12 4.41 -7.28
CA ILE A 584 -0.05 4.48 -8.27
C ILE A 584 1.08 5.31 -7.64
N PHE A 585 2.21 4.65 -7.41
CA PHE A 585 3.45 5.23 -6.93
C PHE A 585 4.33 5.53 -8.15
N ASP A 586 4.80 6.77 -8.25
CA ASP A 586 5.43 7.31 -9.47
C ASP A 586 4.57 7.26 -10.75
N ARG A 587 3.42 7.94 -10.71
CA ARG A 587 2.55 8.00 -11.89
C ARG A 587 3.27 8.65 -13.10
N GLY A 588 3.35 7.89 -14.18
CA GLY A 588 3.94 8.33 -15.45
C GLY A 588 5.40 7.89 -15.61
N ASN A 589 5.93 7.11 -14.66
CA ASN A 589 7.28 6.56 -14.66
C ASN A 589 8.31 7.68 -14.87
N LEU A 590 8.20 8.71 -14.03
CA LEU A 590 9.09 9.88 -14.07
C LEU A 590 10.47 9.52 -13.51
N ILE A 591 10.50 8.55 -12.60
CA ILE A 591 11.68 7.89 -12.10
C ILE A 591 11.84 6.58 -12.87
N GLN A 592 13.05 6.29 -13.29
CA GLN A 592 13.38 5.01 -13.90
C GLN A 592 13.84 4.07 -12.79
N GLU A 593 13.21 2.91 -12.67
CA GLU A 593 13.34 2.03 -11.52
C GLU A 593 13.67 0.58 -11.90
N GLU A 594 14.05 -0.25 -10.92
CA GLU A 594 14.32 -1.67 -11.17
C GLU A 594 13.06 -2.44 -11.62
N ASN A 595 11.90 -2.13 -11.04
CA ASN A 595 10.66 -2.84 -11.32
C ASN A 595 9.44 -1.92 -11.39
N GLU A 596 9.17 -1.35 -12.55
CA GLU A 596 7.99 -0.50 -12.78
C GLU A 596 6.62 -1.17 -12.48
N SER A 597 6.55 -2.49 -12.33
CA SER A 597 5.28 -3.21 -12.13
C SER A 597 4.80 -3.26 -10.68
N ASN A 598 5.68 -3.09 -9.69
CA ASN A 598 5.33 -3.07 -8.26
C ASN A 598 4.89 -1.66 -7.77
N ASN A 599 4.87 -0.69 -8.68
CA ASN A 599 4.42 0.68 -8.47
C ASN A 599 2.90 0.87 -8.51
N LEU A 600 2.17 -0.13 -8.98
CA LEU A 600 0.71 -0.11 -9.03
C LEU A 600 0.13 -1.22 -8.17
N GLN A 601 -0.74 -0.84 -7.24
CA GLN A 601 -1.53 -1.80 -6.47
C GLN A 601 -3.00 -1.37 -6.44
N ALA A 602 -3.88 -2.32 -6.74
CA ALA A 602 -5.32 -2.14 -6.66
C ALA A 602 -5.93 -3.16 -5.71
N LYS A 603 -6.78 -2.70 -4.78
CA LYS A 603 -7.47 -3.57 -3.83
C LYS A 603 -8.90 -3.09 -3.62
N ALA A 604 -9.82 -4.03 -3.54
CA ALA A 604 -11.22 -3.73 -3.34
C ALA A 604 -11.56 -3.66 -1.84
N PHE A 605 -12.24 -2.59 -1.43
CA PHE A 605 -12.75 -2.39 -0.08
C PHE A 605 -14.25 -2.10 -0.11
N TYR A 606 -14.96 -2.52 0.94
CA TYR A 606 -16.38 -2.20 1.10
C TYR A 606 -16.54 -0.97 1.99
N THR A 607 -17.45 -0.08 1.60
CA THR A 607 -17.84 1.04 2.45
C THR A 607 -18.36 0.56 3.82
N ILE A 608 -18.37 1.45 4.79
CA ILE A 608 -18.92 1.16 6.13
C ILE A 608 -20.42 1.49 6.14
N PRO A 609 -21.20 0.99 7.11
CA PRO A 609 -22.58 1.38 7.27
C PRO A 609 -22.72 2.89 7.54
N LYS A 610 -23.69 3.53 6.88
CA LYS A 610 -23.93 4.97 6.98
C LYS A 610 -25.38 5.28 7.35
N GLY A 611 -25.58 6.38 8.06
CA GLY A 611 -26.92 6.82 8.48
C GLY A 611 -27.03 7.12 9.97
N ALA A 612 -28.24 7.04 10.48
CA ALA A 612 -28.58 7.49 11.83
C ALA A 612 -29.61 6.59 12.52
N PHE A 613 -29.41 6.42 13.82
CA PHE A 613 -30.39 5.85 14.75
C PHE A 613 -30.68 6.91 15.80
N LYS A 614 -31.82 7.60 15.67
CA LYS A 614 -32.11 8.82 16.47
C LYS A 614 -33.53 8.79 17.03
N THR A 615 -33.68 9.34 18.23
CA THR A 615 -34.97 9.72 18.83
C THR A 615 -34.97 11.22 19.15
N LYS A 616 -36.13 11.79 19.50
CA LYS A 616 -36.21 13.21 19.91
C LYS A 616 -35.40 13.44 21.19
N GLN A 617 -34.83 14.63 21.36
CA GLN A 617 -33.99 14.97 22.51
C GLN A 617 -34.71 14.83 23.86
N SER A 618 -36.02 15.08 23.89
CA SER A 618 -36.90 14.80 25.02
C SER A 618 -38.12 14.03 24.55
N VAL A 619 -38.41 12.90 25.19
CA VAL A 619 -39.56 12.05 24.89
C VAL A 619 -40.31 11.79 26.19
N VAL A 620 -41.63 11.89 26.14
CA VAL A 620 -42.47 11.54 27.28
C VAL A 620 -42.45 10.03 27.43
N ALA A 621 -41.81 9.54 28.49
CA ALA A 621 -41.66 8.12 28.77
C ALA A 621 -42.71 7.59 29.76
N GLN A 622 -43.37 8.51 30.48
CA GLN A 622 -44.40 8.17 31.46
C GLN A 622 -45.44 9.30 31.56
N VAL A 623 -46.70 8.92 31.73
CA VAL A 623 -47.82 9.82 32.00
C VAL A 623 -48.60 9.33 33.22
N ASP A 624 -49.12 10.26 34.01
CA ASP A 624 -50.06 9.96 35.09
C ASP A 624 -51.48 9.82 34.52
N THR A 625 -52.00 8.58 34.48
CA THR A 625 -53.38 8.30 34.06
C THR A 625 -54.34 8.50 35.24
N VAL A 626 -55.46 9.17 35.00
CA VAL A 626 -56.52 9.40 35.99
C VAL A 626 -57.79 8.75 35.45
N TYR A 627 -58.37 7.81 36.20
CA TYR A 627 -59.68 7.27 35.82
C TYR A 627 -60.75 8.31 36.10
N GLU A 628 -61.49 8.71 35.06
CA GLU A 628 -62.63 9.61 35.17
C GLU A 628 -63.86 8.92 34.57
N TYR A 629 -64.83 8.55 35.41
CA TYR A 629 -66.09 7.95 34.97
C TYR A 629 -67.19 9.02 34.98
N GLU A 630 -67.83 9.26 33.85
CA GLU A 630 -68.95 10.20 33.77
C GLU A 630 -70.28 9.44 33.89
N LEU A 631 -70.95 9.58 35.03
CA LEU A 631 -72.28 9.01 35.21
C LEU A 631 -73.35 9.96 34.67
N PRO A 632 -74.45 9.45 34.08
CA PRO A 632 -75.57 10.30 33.68
C PRO A 632 -76.07 11.14 34.85
N PHE A 633 -76.59 12.35 34.64
CA PHE A 633 -77.33 13.04 35.71
C PHE A 633 -78.80 12.60 35.66
N ILE A 634 -79.35 12.07 36.75
CA ILE A 634 -80.75 11.64 36.81
C ILE A 634 -81.60 12.72 37.51
N PRO A 635 -82.43 13.49 36.77
CA PRO A 635 -83.23 14.59 37.35
C PRO A 635 -84.54 14.10 38.00
N LYS A 636 -84.49 12.91 38.60
CA LYS A 636 -85.62 12.26 39.26
C LYS A 636 -85.16 11.70 40.60
N VAL A 637 -85.91 12.00 41.65
CA VAL A 637 -85.72 11.42 42.99
C VAL A 637 -86.77 10.34 43.15
N TYR A 638 -86.36 9.08 43.30
CA TYR A 638 -87.28 7.95 43.39
C TYR A 638 -87.65 7.62 44.84
N PHE A 639 -88.84 7.08 45.05
CA PHE A 639 -89.37 6.78 46.39
C PHE A 639 -89.89 5.35 46.51
N ASP A 640 -89.70 4.77 47.69
CA ASP A 640 -90.31 3.50 48.06
C ASP A 640 -91.84 3.61 48.14
N HIS A 641 -92.50 2.47 48.00
CA HIS A 641 -93.96 2.39 48.01
C HIS A 641 -94.52 2.96 49.32
N ASN A 642 -95.52 3.84 49.22
CA ASN A 642 -96.14 4.54 50.35
C ASN A 642 -95.20 5.37 51.25
N SER A 643 -93.94 5.59 50.88
CA SER A 643 -93.00 6.44 51.61
C SER A 643 -92.88 7.85 51.00
N SER A 644 -92.72 8.86 51.86
CA SER A 644 -92.30 10.22 51.48
C SER A 644 -90.90 10.57 51.94
N GLU A 645 -90.17 9.62 52.54
CA GLU A 645 -88.79 9.82 52.99
C GLU A 645 -87.84 9.79 51.80
N VAL A 646 -86.91 10.76 51.75
CA VAL A 646 -85.84 10.77 50.77
C VAL A 646 -84.79 9.75 51.25
N SER A 647 -84.74 8.58 50.61
CA SER A 647 -83.80 7.52 50.99
C SER A 647 -82.34 7.97 50.89
N ASN A 648 -81.52 7.57 51.88
CA ASN A 648 -80.06 7.70 51.88
C ASN A 648 -79.39 7.00 50.66
N SER A 649 -80.13 6.22 49.86
CA SER A 649 -79.65 5.71 48.57
C SER A 649 -79.30 6.80 47.54
N HIS A 650 -79.65 8.06 47.80
CA HIS A 650 -79.23 9.20 46.96
C HIS A 650 -77.92 9.84 47.45
N SER A 651 -77.43 9.43 48.63
CA SER A 651 -76.18 9.91 49.23
C SER A 651 -75.03 8.90 49.07
N SER A 652 -74.96 8.19 47.93
CA SER A 652 -73.74 7.42 47.66
C SER A 652 -72.60 8.42 47.41
N LEU A 653 -71.51 8.33 48.18
CA LEU A 653 -70.32 9.21 48.05
C LEU A 653 -69.73 9.26 46.63
N PHE A 654 -70.03 8.24 45.82
CA PHE A 654 -69.58 8.10 44.45
C PHE A 654 -70.54 8.76 43.45
N TYR A 655 -71.83 8.90 43.76
CA TYR A 655 -72.81 9.48 42.85
C TYR A 655 -74.01 10.06 43.63
N SER A 656 -73.99 11.38 43.82
CA SER A 656 -75.10 12.15 44.41
C SER A 656 -75.53 13.27 43.46
N PRO A 657 -76.54 13.02 42.59
CA PRO A 657 -77.05 14.03 41.66
C PRO A 657 -77.61 15.25 42.38
N LEU A 658 -78.24 15.08 43.55
CA LEU A 658 -78.83 16.20 44.30
C LEU A 658 -77.76 17.10 44.92
N GLU A 659 -76.70 16.56 45.51
CA GLU A 659 -75.55 17.35 46.00
C GLU A 659 -74.80 18.02 44.85
N THR A 660 -74.67 17.32 43.72
CA THR A 660 -74.03 17.89 42.52
C THR A 660 -74.84 19.07 41.98
N LEU A 661 -76.16 18.91 41.88
CA LEU A 661 -77.07 19.98 41.47
C LEU A 661 -77.07 21.13 42.46
N ALA A 662 -77.07 20.82 43.76
CA ALA A 662 -76.96 21.80 44.82
C ALA A 662 -75.68 22.63 44.67
N THR A 663 -74.53 21.96 44.56
CA THR A 663 -73.22 22.60 44.39
C THR A 663 -73.17 23.47 43.13
N ARG A 664 -73.73 23.00 42.01
CA ARG A 664 -73.82 23.75 40.75
C ARG A 664 -74.70 25.01 40.89
N LEU A 665 -75.69 24.99 41.79
CA LEU A 665 -76.66 26.06 41.97
C LEU A 665 -76.42 27.00 43.15
N VAL A 666 -75.59 26.62 44.14
CA VAL A 666 -75.30 27.45 45.33
C VAL A 666 -74.81 28.85 44.96
N LYS A 667 -74.15 29.01 43.79
CA LYS A 667 -73.64 30.29 43.28
C LYS A 667 -74.52 30.95 42.20
N ARG A 668 -75.65 30.35 41.82
CA ARG A 668 -76.56 30.81 40.76
C ARG A 668 -77.88 31.30 41.37
N THR A 669 -78.10 32.61 41.37
CA THR A 669 -79.33 33.24 41.91
C THR A 669 -80.40 33.50 40.86
N ASP A 670 -80.08 33.20 39.60
CA ASP A 670 -80.83 33.47 38.38
C ASP A 670 -81.74 32.30 37.95
N VAL A 671 -81.48 31.09 38.45
CA VAL A 671 -82.18 29.86 38.05
C VAL A 671 -83.28 29.50 39.04
N ILE A 672 -84.49 29.26 38.52
CA ILE A 672 -85.62 28.75 39.31
C ILE A 672 -85.82 27.26 39.04
N LEU A 673 -85.63 26.43 40.08
CA LEU A 673 -85.94 25.00 40.07
C LEU A 673 -87.44 24.76 40.26
N ILE A 674 -87.98 23.79 39.53
CA ILE A 674 -89.36 23.32 39.63
C ILE A 674 -89.34 21.85 40.05
N LEU A 675 -90.01 21.53 41.15
CA LEU A 675 -90.15 20.16 41.66
C LEU A 675 -91.58 19.67 41.45
N GLN A 676 -91.77 18.65 40.62
CA GLN A 676 -93.08 18.08 40.33
C GLN A 676 -93.14 16.62 40.76
N GLY A 677 -94.06 16.29 41.67
CA GLY A 677 -94.27 14.92 42.13
C GLY A 677 -95.10 14.09 41.16
N SER A 678 -94.89 12.78 41.15
CA SER A 678 -95.76 11.82 40.48
C SER A 678 -96.57 10.99 41.48
N ALA A 679 -97.81 10.65 41.11
CA ALA A 679 -98.63 9.69 41.84
C ALA A 679 -99.05 8.54 40.90
N ASP A 680 -98.74 7.32 41.30
CA ASP A 680 -99.15 6.12 40.57
C ASP A 680 -100.46 5.54 41.13
N PHE A 681 -101.58 5.97 40.56
CA PHE A 681 -102.91 5.51 40.97
C PHE A 681 -103.17 4.04 40.59
N THR A 682 -102.38 3.47 39.69
CA THR A 682 -102.49 2.04 39.33
C THR A 682 -102.06 1.11 40.46
N ASN A 683 -101.36 1.65 41.46
CA ASN A 683 -100.86 0.93 42.63
C ASN A 683 -101.36 1.56 43.96
N GLY A 684 -102.52 2.24 43.94
CA GLY A 684 -103.19 2.74 45.15
C GLY A 684 -102.60 4.02 45.78
N GLU A 685 -101.67 4.72 45.12
CA GLU A 685 -101.09 5.95 45.68
C GLU A 685 -102.01 7.17 45.56
N SER A 686 -101.98 8.05 46.56
CA SER A 686 -102.79 9.27 46.59
C SER A 686 -102.01 10.50 46.12
N LYS A 687 -102.74 11.51 45.60
CA LYS A 687 -102.17 12.84 45.29
C LYS A 687 -101.47 13.48 46.50
N GLY A 688 -101.99 13.26 47.71
CA GLY A 688 -101.41 13.81 48.95
C GLY A 688 -100.00 13.28 49.24
N LEU A 689 -99.74 12.00 48.95
CA LEU A 689 -98.42 11.40 49.13
C LEU A 689 -97.39 11.99 48.16
N ALA A 690 -97.76 12.21 46.90
CA ALA A 690 -96.88 12.84 45.91
C ALA A 690 -96.48 14.26 46.30
N LEU A 691 -97.40 15.05 46.88
CA LEU A 691 -97.08 16.39 47.38
C LEU A 691 -96.16 16.35 48.61
N LYS A 692 -96.33 15.37 49.51
CA LYS A 692 -95.39 15.15 50.64
C LYS A 692 -93.97 14.84 50.15
N ARG A 693 -93.83 14.01 49.11
CA ARG A 693 -92.54 13.72 48.47
C ARG A 693 -91.89 14.99 47.89
N VAL A 694 -92.66 15.82 47.20
CA VAL A 694 -92.16 17.12 46.67
C VAL A 694 -91.63 18.00 47.79
N GLN A 695 -92.35 18.08 48.91
CA GLN A 695 -91.92 18.86 50.07
C GLN A 695 -90.64 18.29 50.69
N ALA A 696 -90.53 16.97 50.83
CA ALA A 696 -89.33 16.30 51.35
C ALA A 696 -88.09 16.57 50.48
N VAL A 697 -88.20 16.53 49.14
CA VAL A 697 -87.09 16.89 48.24
C VAL A 697 -86.72 18.37 48.35
N LYS A 698 -87.71 19.25 48.50
CA LYS A 698 -87.48 20.69 48.69
C LYS A 698 -86.66 20.95 49.96
N ASP A 699 -87.07 20.34 51.07
CA ASP A 699 -86.40 20.53 52.36
C ASP A 699 -84.96 19.98 52.31
N TYR A 700 -84.77 18.80 51.70
CA TYR A 700 -83.43 18.23 51.48
C TYR A 700 -82.50 19.14 50.66
N LEU A 701 -83.01 19.75 49.57
CA LEU A 701 -82.21 20.70 48.78
C LEU A 701 -81.89 21.98 49.55
N VAL A 702 -82.80 22.46 50.40
CA VAL A 702 -82.56 23.63 51.27
C VAL A 702 -81.49 23.32 52.31
N ASP A 703 -81.50 22.13 52.90
CA ASP A 703 -80.47 21.69 53.86
C ASP A 703 -79.07 21.61 53.23
N LEU A 704 -79.00 21.29 51.93
CA LEU A 704 -77.76 21.36 51.14
C LEU A 704 -77.33 22.80 50.77
N GLY A 705 -78.04 23.82 51.25
CA GLY A 705 -77.68 25.23 51.12
C GLY A 705 -78.36 25.99 49.97
N LEU A 706 -79.38 25.41 49.32
CA LEU A 706 -80.11 26.11 48.26
C LEU A 706 -81.11 27.12 48.86
N ASN A 707 -81.20 28.28 48.22
CA ASN A 707 -82.16 29.29 48.62
C ASN A 707 -83.60 28.82 48.33
N LYS A 708 -84.41 28.67 49.39
CA LYS A 708 -85.83 28.26 49.31
C LYS A 708 -86.67 29.07 48.30
N ARG A 709 -86.32 30.34 48.03
CA ARG A 709 -87.03 31.21 47.07
C ARG A 709 -86.83 30.78 45.61
N LEU A 710 -85.76 30.04 45.32
CA LEU A 710 -85.42 29.58 43.98
C LEU A 710 -86.06 28.22 43.66
N ILE A 711 -86.83 27.63 44.58
CA ILE A 711 -87.51 26.33 44.38
C ILE A 711 -89.02 26.52 44.36
N ARG A 712 -89.62 26.31 43.18
CA ARG A 712 -91.06 26.28 42.94
C ARG A 712 -91.60 24.85 43.04
N THR A 713 -92.69 24.70 43.77
CA THR A 713 -93.37 23.41 44.00
C THR A 713 -94.83 23.56 43.57
N PRO A 714 -95.15 23.35 42.29
CA PRO A 714 -96.51 23.55 41.82
C PRO A 714 -97.44 22.44 42.32
N GLU A 715 -98.72 22.76 42.54
CA GLU A 715 -99.72 21.83 43.11
C GLU A 715 -100.19 20.75 42.11
N ASN A 716 -99.87 20.92 40.82
CA ASN A 716 -100.18 19.94 39.79
C ASN A 716 -99.13 18.82 39.78
N ILE A 717 -99.54 17.65 40.24
CA ILE A 717 -98.73 16.44 40.15
C ILE A 717 -98.88 15.76 38.78
N GLN A 718 -97.89 14.97 38.40
CA GLN A 718 -98.00 14.08 37.25
C GLN A 718 -98.82 12.84 37.65
N VAL A 719 -99.96 12.64 36.99
CA VAL A 719 -100.88 11.53 37.31
C VAL A 719 -100.76 10.41 36.29
N ILE A 720 -100.58 9.18 36.77
CA ILE A 720 -100.40 8.00 35.92
C ILE A 720 -101.58 7.04 36.13
N PHE A 721 -102.34 6.78 35.05
CA PHE A 721 -103.60 6.01 35.08
C PHE A 721 -103.56 4.68 34.30
N LYS A 722 -102.47 4.34 33.63
CA LYS A 722 -102.38 3.15 32.75
C LYS A 722 -101.26 2.21 33.18
N ASN A 723 -101.57 0.92 33.31
CA ASN A 723 -100.56 -0.13 33.49
C ASN A 723 -99.79 -0.38 32.17
N PRO A 724 -98.49 -0.69 32.23
CA PRO A 724 -97.76 -1.25 31.09
C PRO A 724 -98.24 -2.67 30.76
N ASN A 725 -97.86 -3.18 29.58
CA ASN A 725 -98.21 -4.53 29.08
C ASN A 725 -97.89 -5.64 30.13
N PRO A 726 -98.76 -6.64 30.42
CA PRO A 726 -98.89 -7.16 31.78
C PRO A 726 -97.84 -8.12 32.36
N GLN A 727 -96.88 -8.69 31.62
CA GLN A 727 -96.26 -9.95 32.09
C GLN A 727 -94.79 -9.93 32.55
N LEU A 728 -93.94 -8.98 32.16
CA LEU A 728 -92.49 -9.04 32.51
C LEU A 728 -91.93 -7.81 33.25
N ASP A 729 -92.41 -6.59 32.96
CA ASP A 729 -91.77 -5.36 33.47
C ASP A 729 -92.54 -4.65 34.62
N THR A 730 -93.71 -5.17 35.01
CA THR A 730 -94.69 -4.43 35.83
C THR A 730 -94.14 -3.90 37.16
N PRO A 731 -93.41 -4.69 37.98
CA PRO A 731 -92.90 -4.23 39.28
C PRO A 731 -91.86 -3.10 39.16
N TRP A 732 -90.88 -3.25 38.27
CA TRP A 732 -89.81 -2.27 38.07
C TRP A 732 -90.32 -0.95 37.49
N VAL A 733 -91.32 -1.00 36.60
CA VAL A 733 -91.95 0.21 36.05
C VAL A 733 -92.79 0.93 37.11
N GLN A 734 -93.50 0.20 37.96
CA GLN A 734 -94.24 0.80 39.09
C GLN A 734 -93.30 1.46 40.11
N GLU A 735 -92.10 0.91 40.33
CA GLU A 735 -91.05 1.56 41.13
C GLU A 735 -90.55 2.85 40.49
N GLU A 736 -90.26 2.83 39.19
CA GLU A 736 -89.76 4.00 38.45
C GLU A 736 -90.83 5.08 38.19
N ARG A 737 -92.10 4.84 38.56
CA ARG A 737 -93.20 5.80 38.48
C ARG A 737 -93.39 6.64 39.73
N ARG A 738 -92.71 6.30 40.83
CA ARG A 738 -92.77 7.03 42.10
C ARG A 738 -91.57 7.94 42.20
N TYR A 739 -91.71 9.17 41.71
CA TYR A 739 -90.60 10.13 41.72
C TYR A 739 -91.04 11.57 41.95
N VAL A 740 -90.07 12.40 42.31
CA VAL A 740 -90.12 13.85 42.15
C VAL A 740 -89.20 14.22 41.00
N ARG A 741 -89.76 14.81 39.96
CA ARG A 741 -89.01 15.32 38.80
C ARG A 741 -88.49 16.70 39.11
N ILE A 742 -87.25 16.93 38.73
CA ILE A 742 -86.55 18.21 38.86
C ILE A 742 -86.35 18.78 37.46
N PHE A 743 -86.74 20.02 37.24
CA PHE A 743 -86.51 20.74 35.98
C PHE A 743 -86.48 22.26 36.25
N VAL A 744 -86.18 23.06 35.24
CA VAL A 744 -86.23 24.54 35.33
C VAL A 744 -87.29 25.09 34.37
N ASN A 745 -87.61 26.38 34.49
CA ASN A 745 -88.53 27.04 33.56
C ASN A 745 -87.89 27.23 32.17
N GLU A 746 -88.52 26.68 31.13
CA GLU A 746 -88.02 26.67 29.74
C GLU A 746 -87.90 28.07 29.09
N GLN A 747 -88.50 29.12 29.67
CA GLN A 747 -88.38 30.49 29.16
C GLN A 747 -87.06 31.20 29.56
N GLN A 748 -86.27 30.64 30.48
CA GLN A 748 -84.92 31.14 30.80
C GLN A 748 -83.87 30.38 29.97
N ASN A 749 -82.99 31.15 29.32
CA ASN A 749 -81.85 30.77 28.49
C ASN A 749 -81.53 29.26 28.39
N ARG A 750 -81.92 28.64 27.27
CA ARG A 750 -81.88 27.18 27.03
C ARG A 750 -80.48 26.55 27.17
N GLN A 751 -79.40 27.33 27.08
CA GLN A 751 -78.02 26.83 27.11
C GLN A 751 -77.52 26.60 28.55
N GLU A 752 -77.79 27.54 29.47
CA GLU A 752 -77.43 27.43 30.91
C GLU A 752 -78.24 26.35 31.65
N PHE A 753 -79.42 26.01 31.14
CA PHE A 753 -80.24 24.89 31.59
C PHE A 753 -79.54 23.54 31.42
N LEU A 754 -78.85 23.36 30.29
CA LEU A 754 -78.27 22.06 29.93
C LEU A 754 -77.07 21.72 30.81
N GLU A 755 -76.25 22.72 31.15
CA GLU A 755 -75.05 22.57 31.99
C GLU A 755 -75.35 22.06 33.39
N LEU A 756 -76.51 22.41 33.97
CA LEU A 756 -76.90 21.99 35.31
C LEU A 756 -77.10 20.48 35.43
N PHE A 757 -77.55 19.84 34.35
CA PHE A 757 -77.85 18.41 34.26
C PHE A 757 -76.80 17.64 33.46
N HIS A 758 -75.59 18.20 33.28
CA HIS A 758 -74.45 17.46 32.72
C HIS A 758 -74.06 16.28 33.62
N SER A 759 -73.37 15.29 33.04
CA SER A 759 -72.86 14.10 33.72
C SER A 759 -72.15 14.44 35.04
N VAL A 760 -72.20 13.49 35.97
CA VAL A 760 -71.52 13.58 37.27
C VAL A 760 -70.17 12.86 37.13
N PRO A 761 -69.03 13.57 37.13
CA PRO A 761 -67.73 12.93 37.00
C PRO A 761 -67.30 12.29 38.32
N ILE A 762 -66.79 11.06 38.22
CA ILE A 762 -66.12 10.32 39.29
C ILE A 762 -64.64 10.22 38.93
N THR A 763 -63.80 10.94 39.67
CA THR A 763 -62.34 10.88 39.49
C THR A 763 -61.72 9.95 40.53
N LEU A 764 -60.94 8.96 40.09
CA LEU A 764 -60.16 8.07 40.97
C LEU A 764 -58.67 8.44 41.01
N PRO A 765 -57.91 8.01 42.05
CA PRO A 765 -56.47 8.26 42.14
C PRO A 765 -55.65 7.64 40.99
N LYS A 766 -54.46 8.22 40.75
CA LYS A 766 -53.59 8.01 39.57
C LYS A 766 -53.02 6.58 39.45
N SER A 767 -52.98 6.03 38.23
CA SER A 767 -52.09 4.92 37.83
C SER A 767 -50.92 5.46 36.99
N LYS A 768 -49.76 4.79 37.01
CA LYS A 768 -48.58 5.20 36.21
C LYS A 768 -48.54 4.39 34.91
N THR A 769 -48.60 5.04 33.76
CA THR A 769 -48.53 4.39 32.45
C THR A 769 -47.21 4.74 31.74
N PHE A 770 -46.45 3.72 31.34
CA PHE A 770 -45.20 3.88 30.58
C PHE A 770 -45.48 3.88 29.07
N LEU A 771 -44.96 4.89 28.37
CA LEU A 771 -45.07 5.09 26.92
C LEU A 771 -43.85 4.55 26.18
N THR A 772 -44.01 4.29 24.88
CA THR A 772 -42.92 3.86 24.01
C THR A 772 -42.08 5.03 23.51
N VAL A 773 -40.76 4.84 23.40
CA VAL A 773 -39.80 5.79 22.81
C VAL A 773 -39.55 5.40 21.34
N PRO A 774 -39.95 6.24 20.37
CA PRO A 774 -39.74 5.94 18.95
C PRO A 774 -38.30 6.31 18.52
N PHE A 775 -37.64 5.41 17.81
CA PHE A 775 -36.34 5.60 17.18
C PHE A 775 -36.49 5.46 15.66
N ALA A 776 -36.05 6.47 14.91
CA ALA A 776 -35.91 6.38 13.48
C ALA A 776 -34.61 5.61 13.17
N ALA A 777 -34.74 4.45 12.51
CA ALA A 777 -33.63 3.57 12.15
C ALA A 777 -33.34 3.66 10.64
N ASN A 778 -32.56 4.66 10.24
CA ASN A 778 -32.16 4.84 8.84
C ASN A 778 -30.66 4.56 8.69
N VAL A 779 -30.29 3.29 8.60
CA VAL A 779 -28.90 2.86 8.39
C VAL A 779 -28.82 2.06 7.10
N GLU A 780 -27.92 2.46 6.21
CA GLU A 780 -27.65 1.82 4.95
C GLU A 780 -26.39 0.96 5.03
N TYR A 781 -26.46 -0.22 4.42
CA TYR A 781 -25.41 -1.23 4.46
C TYR A 781 -25.02 -1.62 3.03
N SER A 782 -23.72 -1.55 2.73
CA SER A 782 -23.17 -2.14 1.50
C SER A 782 -22.83 -3.62 1.63
N VAL A 783 -22.78 -4.10 2.88
CA VAL A 783 -22.47 -5.48 3.28
C VAL A 783 -23.53 -5.90 4.30
N PRO A 784 -24.16 -7.08 4.17
CA PRO A 784 -25.20 -7.51 5.10
C PRO A 784 -24.73 -7.50 6.56
N ALA A 785 -25.57 -6.95 7.45
CA ALA A 785 -25.38 -6.99 8.89
C ALA A 785 -25.72 -8.40 9.43
N VAL A 786 -24.89 -8.93 10.34
CA VAL A 786 -25.08 -10.25 10.96
C VAL A 786 -25.65 -10.13 12.37
N SER A 787 -25.40 -9.01 13.05
CA SER A 787 -25.99 -8.72 14.36
C SER A 787 -26.15 -7.22 14.56
N GLY A 788 -27.22 -6.79 15.20
CA GLY A 788 -27.46 -5.40 15.60
C GLY A 788 -28.00 -5.36 17.02
N VAL A 789 -27.31 -4.67 17.92
CA VAL A 789 -27.71 -4.56 19.33
C VAL A 789 -27.85 -3.09 19.71
N LEU A 790 -29.02 -2.71 20.19
CA LEU A 790 -29.26 -1.43 20.87
C LEU A 790 -28.78 -1.56 22.32
N TYR A 791 -27.86 -0.69 22.71
CA TYR A 791 -27.46 -0.48 24.09
C TYR A 791 -28.15 0.76 24.62
N PHE A 792 -28.89 0.60 25.71
CA PHE A 792 -29.57 1.68 26.41
C PHE A 792 -29.07 1.72 27.86
N SER A 793 -28.65 2.87 28.35
CA SER A 793 -27.99 2.99 29.65
C SER A 793 -28.51 4.18 30.44
N SER A 794 -28.82 3.96 31.72
CA SER A 794 -29.16 5.04 32.65
C SER A 794 -27.85 5.63 33.21
N LEU A 795 -27.73 6.96 33.18
CA LEU A 795 -26.51 7.66 33.61
C LEU A 795 -26.30 7.63 35.13
N GLN A 796 -27.34 7.37 35.94
CA GLN A 796 -27.23 7.35 37.41
C GLN A 796 -27.25 5.94 38.02
N SER A 797 -27.96 4.98 37.41
CA SER A 797 -28.11 3.64 38.00
C SER A 797 -27.05 2.63 37.54
N MET A 798 -26.17 3.01 36.61
CA MET A 798 -25.20 2.12 35.93
C MET A 798 -25.83 0.86 35.30
N ARG A 799 -27.14 0.88 35.02
CA ARG A 799 -27.84 -0.24 34.40
C ARG A 799 -27.87 -0.10 32.88
N THR A 800 -27.69 -1.23 32.20
CA THR A 800 -27.71 -1.33 30.74
C THR A 800 -28.79 -2.31 30.31
N ASP A 801 -29.60 -1.90 29.34
CA ASP A 801 -30.51 -2.76 28.60
C ASP A 801 -29.92 -3.03 27.21
N THR A 802 -30.09 -4.25 26.70
CA THR A 802 -29.57 -4.69 25.41
C THR A 802 -30.65 -5.39 24.62
N ILE A 803 -30.94 -4.87 23.42
CA ILE A 803 -32.03 -5.37 22.58
C ILE A 803 -31.49 -5.70 21.19
N ASN A 804 -31.83 -6.88 20.70
CA ASN A 804 -31.53 -7.25 19.31
C ASN A 804 -32.46 -6.47 18.37
N ILE A 805 -31.88 -5.72 17.45
CA ILE A 805 -32.59 -4.85 16.50
C ILE A 805 -32.28 -5.19 15.04
N ILE A 806 -31.66 -6.36 14.77
CA ILE A 806 -31.19 -6.70 13.41
C ILE A 806 -32.33 -6.69 12.38
N GLU A 807 -33.46 -7.34 12.67
CA GLU A 807 -34.62 -7.38 11.75
C GLU A 807 -35.22 -5.99 11.51
N ILE A 808 -35.12 -5.08 12.49
CA ILE A 808 -35.66 -3.72 12.39
C ILE A 808 -34.76 -2.84 11.52
N LEU A 809 -33.44 -2.99 11.66
CA LEU A 809 -32.47 -2.32 10.82
C LEU A 809 -32.59 -2.77 9.36
N GLU A 810 -32.96 -4.03 9.10
CA GLU A 810 -33.23 -4.54 7.74
C GLU A 810 -34.51 -3.97 7.13
N ARG A 811 -35.59 -3.83 7.91
CA ARG A 811 -36.88 -3.30 7.44
C ARG A 811 -36.93 -1.77 7.28
N LYS A 812 -35.94 -1.04 7.81
CA LYS A 812 -35.90 0.44 7.86
C LYS A 812 -37.14 1.07 8.52
N GLU A 813 -37.72 0.39 9.51
CA GLU A 813 -38.94 0.83 10.21
C GLU A 813 -38.62 1.66 11.46
N THR A 814 -39.61 2.42 11.96
CA THR A 814 -39.48 3.14 13.24
C THR A 814 -39.57 2.15 14.40
N PHE A 815 -38.48 2.00 15.15
CA PHE A 815 -38.43 1.13 16.32
C PHE A 815 -39.10 1.81 17.52
N HIS A 816 -40.06 1.16 18.16
CA HIS A 816 -40.71 1.68 19.37
C HIS A 816 -40.23 0.90 20.59
N TRP A 817 -39.35 1.51 21.39
CA TRP A 817 -38.85 0.88 22.60
C TRP A 817 -39.81 1.12 23.77
N ARG A 818 -40.20 0.06 24.50
CA ARG A 818 -40.93 0.17 25.76
C ARG A 818 -40.12 -0.44 26.88
N HIS A 819 -40.09 0.22 28.03
CA HIS A 819 -39.45 -0.36 29.22
C HIS A 819 -40.27 -1.56 29.74
N PHE A 820 -39.62 -2.71 29.93
CA PHE A 820 -40.26 -4.00 30.22
C PHE A 820 -40.72 -4.21 31.68
N SER A 821 -40.37 -3.33 32.62
CA SER A 821 -40.72 -3.51 34.04
C SER A 821 -41.85 -2.58 34.48
N ASN A 822 -43.03 -3.16 34.74
CA ASN A 822 -44.22 -2.48 35.29
C ASN A 822 -44.07 -2.01 36.75
N GLN A 823 -42.91 -2.20 37.40
CA GLN A 823 -42.76 -1.96 38.85
C GLN A 823 -41.70 -0.93 39.28
N ARG A 824 -40.91 -0.29 38.41
CA ARG A 824 -39.81 0.59 38.86
C ARG A 824 -39.60 1.84 37.99
N SER A 825 -39.58 3.01 38.63
CA SER A 825 -39.57 4.34 38.00
C SER A 825 -38.17 4.96 37.82
N ASP A 826 -37.10 4.16 37.89
CA ASP A 826 -35.73 4.65 38.03
C ASP A 826 -35.16 5.32 36.76
N TRP A 827 -35.88 5.25 35.63
CA TRP A 827 -35.44 5.74 34.32
C TRP A 827 -36.16 7.02 33.87
N VAL A 828 -37.21 7.44 34.59
CA VAL A 828 -38.08 8.56 34.21
C VAL A 828 -37.63 9.84 34.91
N SER A 829 -37.74 10.97 34.22
CA SER A 829 -37.19 12.29 34.59
C SER A 829 -35.66 12.35 34.62
N GLN A 830 -34.99 11.54 33.78
CA GLN A 830 -33.54 11.44 33.72
C GLN A 830 -33.02 11.42 32.27
N GLU A 831 -31.72 11.69 32.09
CA GLU A 831 -31.04 11.43 30.83
C GLU A 831 -30.61 9.96 30.73
N ALA A 832 -30.97 9.33 29.62
CA ALA A 832 -30.52 7.99 29.26
C ALA A 832 -29.63 8.06 28.00
N GLY A 833 -28.48 7.39 28.05
CA GLY A 833 -27.56 7.29 26.94
C GLY A 833 -27.86 6.05 26.09
N TYR A 834 -27.93 6.20 24.78
CA TYR A 834 -28.17 5.11 23.83
C TYR A 834 -27.16 5.08 22.69
N LYS A 835 -26.91 3.88 22.18
CA LYS A 835 -26.16 3.64 20.94
C LYS A 835 -26.53 2.28 20.36
N ILE A 836 -26.40 2.12 19.05
CA ILE A 836 -26.45 0.80 18.42
C ILE A 836 -25.04 0.31 18.13
N ILE A 837 -24.82 -1.00 18.19
CA ILE A 837 -23.62 -1.67 17.71
C ILE A 837 -24.05 -2.70 16.66
N VAL A 838 -23.48 -2.60 15.46
CA VAL A 838 -23.76 -3.48 14.33
C VAL A 838 -22.49 -4.20 13.91
N LYS A 839 -22.58 -5.51 13.69
CA LYS A 839 -21.50 -6.32 13.15
C LYS A 839 -21.87 -6.77 11.75
N ASP A 840 -21.00 -6.56 10.78
CA ASP A 840 -21.22 -6.99 9.40
C ASP A 840 -20.70 -8.41 9.13
N SER A 841 -21.03 -8.95 7.95
CA SER A 841 -20.60 -10.28 7.51
C SER A 841 -19.10 -10.40 7.21
N LEU A 842 -18.36 -9.29 7.18
CA LEU A 842 -16.89 -9.28 7.13
C LEU A 842 -16.27 -9.29 8.53
N GLY A 843 -17.08 -9.34 9.58
CA GLY A 843 -16.64 -9.37 10.98
C GLY A 843 -16.29 -8.00 11.57
N ARG A 844 -16.54 -6.91 10.84
CA ARG A 844 -16.26 -5.53 11.29
C ARG A 844 -17.40 -5.06 12.21
N SER A 845 -17.06 -4.28 13.25
CA SER A 845 -18.02 -3.76 14.22
C SER A 845 -18.10 -2.24 14.15
N PHE A 846 -19.33 -1.73 14.02
CA PHE A 846 -19.63 -0.30 13.90
C PHE A 846 -20.62 0.12 14.98
N SER A 847 -20.54 1.36 15.46
CA SER A 847 -21.48 1.88 16.44
C SER A 847 -21.95 3.28 16.12
N THR A 848 -23.19 3.64 16.40
CA THR A 848 -23.55 5.07 16.39
C THR A 848 -22.84 5.80 17.54
N PRO A 849 -22.56 7.11 17.40
CA PRO A 849 -22.15 7.93 18.53
C PRO A 849 -23.13 7.76 19.70
N LYS A 850 -22.62 7.77 20.93
CA LYS A 850 -23.48 7.75 22.13
C LYS A 850 -24.31 9.04 22.15
N GLN A 851 -25.63 8.90 22.16
CA GLN A 851 -26.57 10.02 22.23
C GLN A 851 -27.37 9.95 23.53
N ASN A 852 -27.80 11.10 24.03
CA ASN A 852 -28.64 11.17 25.22
C ASN A 852 -30.09 11.49 24.82
N VAL A 853 -31.04 10.86 25.49
CA VAL A 853 -32.45 11.20 25.45
C VAL A 853 -32.92 11.50 26.86
N HIS A 854 -33.62 12.62 27.02
CA HIS A 854 -34.30 12.94 28.27
C HIS A 854 -35.66 12.26 28.28
N LEU A 855 -35.85 11.30 29.18
CA LEU A 855 -37.11 10.59 29.37
C LEU A 855 -37.97 11.40 30.34
N SER A 856 -38.83 12.28 29.81
CA SER A 856 -39.63 13.20 30.63
C SER A 856 -40.89 12.53 31.18
N LEU A 857 -41.30 12.97 32.37
CA LEU A 857 -42.63 12.73 32.94
C LEU A 857 -43.57 13.86 32.50
N HIS A 858 -44.72 13.53 31.95
CA HIS A 858 -45.74 14.53 31.62
C HIS A 858 -46.88 14.47 32.64
N THR A 859 -46.96 15.49 33.52
CA THR A 859 -47.91 15.53 34.65
C THR A 859 -49.23 16.21 34.35
N GLU A 860 -49.36 16.92 33.22
CA GLU A 860 -50.52 17.79 32.93
C GLU A 860 -51.63 17.11 32.12
N ASN A 861 -51.32 16.12 31.28
CA ASN A 861 -52.34 15.36 30.55
C ASN A 861 -52.85 14.18 31.39
N LYS A 862 -53.86 14.46 32.23
CA LYS A 862 -54.73 13.40 32.77
C LYS A 862 -55.47 12.76 31.60
N LEU A 863 -55.06 11.58 31.17
CA LEU A 863 -55.75 10.81 30.15
C LEU A 863 -56.85 9.94 30.80
N PRO A 864 -58.14 10.14 30.49
CA PRO A 864 -59.20 9.25 30.95
C PRO A 864 -59.18 7.95 30.12
N GLU A 865 -59.11 6.79 30.75
CA GLU A 865 -59.02 5.52 30.01
C GLU A 865 -60.36 5.08 29.38
N LYS A 866 -61.50 5.51 29.96
CA LYS A 866 -62.85 5.18 29.50
C LYS A 866 -63.77 6.39 29.63
N ILE A 867 -64.51 6.75 28.58
CA ILE A 867 -65.50 7.84 28.62
C ILE A 867 -66.90 7.23 28.57
N ILE A 868 -67.64 7.34 29.67
CA ILE A 868 -69.01 6.82 29.78
C ILE A 868 -69.97 8.00 29.66
N LEU A 869 -71.00 7.89 28.80
CA LEU A 869 -71.92 8.97 28.47
C LEU A 869 -73.37 8.48 28.60
N GLY A 870 -74.00 8.66 29.77
CA GLY A 870 -75.44 8.35 29.92
C GLY A 870 -76.33 9.53 29.47
N MET A 871 -77.59 9.38 29.01
CA MET A 871 -78.66 8.42 29.28
C MET A 871 -79.39 7.99 27.99
N ALA A 872 -80.22 6.95 28.04
CA ALA A 872 -81.36 6.78 27.12
C ALA A 872 -82.65 6.58 27.94
N GLU A 873 -83.76 7.22 27.56
CA GLU A 873 -85.02 7.11 28.30
C GLU A 873 -85.63 5.69 28.23
N PHE A 874 -86.50 5.34 29.18
CA PHE A 874 -87.15 4.03 29.22
C PHE A 874 -87.93 3.74 27.93
N ARG A 875 -87.65 2.60 27.27
CA ARG A 875 -88.23 2.18 25.97
C ARG A 875 -87.98 3.10 24.77
N GLU A 876 -87.29 4.22 24.94
CA GLU A 876 -86.92 5.07 23.81
C GLU A 876 -85.63 4.56 23.15
N ASP A 877 -85.58 4.65 21.83
CA ASP A 877 -84.39 4.33 21.05
C ASP A 877 -83.50 5.57 20.84
N ASN A 878 -83.97 6.75 21.23
CA ASN A 878 -83.25 8.00 21.12
C ASN A 878 -82.35 8.19 22.36
N PRO A 879 -81.02 8.18 22.20
CA PRO A 879 -80.12 8.49 23.30
C PRO A 879 -80.19 9.98 23.62
N ASN A 880 -79.96 10.31 24.89
CA ASN A 880 -80.12 11.59 25.59
C ASN A 880 -80.37 12.78 24.66
N LEU A 881 -81.47 13.50 24.89
CA LEU A 881 -81.80 14.67 24.07
C LEU A 881 -80.70 15.74 24.09
N ASN A 882 -79.90 15.86 25.17
CA ASN A 882 -78.87 16.89 25.29
C ASN A 882 -77.59 16.42 26.01
N PRO A 883 -76.65 15.78 25.30
CA PRO A 883 -75.32 15.49 25.85
C PRO A 883 -74.39 16.72 25.76
N ASP A 884 -73.40 16.80 26.65
CA ASP A 884 -72.35 17.84 26.66
C ASP A 884 -71.33 17.59 25.53
N TRP A 885 -71.73 17.89 24.30
CA TRP A 885 -70.93 17.59 23.11
C TRP A 885 -69.54 18.24 23.15
N SER A 886 -69.39 19.43 23.73
CA SER A 886 -68.12 20.15 23.77
C SER A 886 -67.09 19.41 24.61
N ASN A 887 -67.44 19.04 25.84
CA ASN A 887 -66.58 18.28 26.75
C ASN A 887 -66.27 16.87 26.18
N ILE A 888 -67.28 16.20 25.63
CA ILE A 888 -67.12 14.88 25.00
C ILE A 888 -66.11 14.93 23.85
N LEU A 889 -66.25 15.90 22.95
CA LEU A 889 -65.38 16.03 21.78
C LEU A 889 -63.96 16.43 22.15
N GLU A 890 -63.78 17.29 23.16
CA GLU A 890 -62.46 17.69 23.64
C GLU A 890 -61.68 16.51 24.24
N LYS A 891 -62.34 15.70 25.08
CA LYS A 891 -61.74 14.50 25.70
C LYS A 891 -61.38 13.44 24.66
N VAL A 892 -62.30 13.15 23.73
CA VAL A 892 -62.03 12.19 22.64
C VAL A 892 -60.91 12.70 21.73
N LYS A 893 -60.87 14.00 21.42
CA LYS A 893 -59.79 14.62 20.62
C LYS A 893 -58.44 14.56 21.32
N ALA A 894 -58.39 14.84 22.62
CA ALA A 894 -57.16 14.74 23.40
C ALA A 894 -56.58 13.32 23.34
N GLN A 895 -57.44 12.31 23.42
CA GLN A 895 -57.04 10.91 23.41
C GLN A 895 -56.63 10.39 22.03
N LEU A 896 -57.33 10.83 20.96
CA LEU A 896 -56.96 10.56 19.57
C LEU A 896 -55.63 11.22 19.16
N ASN A 897 -55.27 12.37 19.75
CA ASN A 897 -54.00 13.03 19.47
C ASN A 897 -52.81 12.40 20.21
N LEU A 898 -53.04 11.77 21.36
CA LEU A 898 -51.98 11.26 22.24
C LEU A 898 -51.65 9.79 21.98
N ASN A 899 -52.65 8.96 21.66
CA ASN A 899 -52.48 7.54 21.37
C ASN A 899 -52.81 7.26 19.90
N ARG A 900 -52.04 6.40 19.23
CA ARG A 900 -52.46 5.80 17.96
C ARG A 900 -53.59 4.80 18.27
N ILE A 901 -54.82 5.26 18.17
CA ILE A 901 -56.03 4.47 18.41
C ILE A 901 -56.35 3.67 17.14
N GLN A 902 -56.57 2.37 17.29
CA GLN A 902 -56.94 1.46 16.21
C GLN A 902 -58.46 1.38 16.03
N LYS A 903 -59.24 1.36 17.13
CA LYS A 903 -60.70 1.24 17.11
C LYS A 903 -61.41 2.18 18.09
N VAL A 904 -62.56 2.71 17.69
CA VAL A 904 -63.48 3.49 18.53
C VAL A 904 -64.81 2.75 18.63
N HIS A 905 -65.15 2.28 19.82
CA HIS A 905 -66.38 1.53 20.09
C HIS A 905 -67.46 2.43 20.68
N PHE A 906 -68.65 2.42 20.08
CA PHE A 906 -69.88 2.99 20.64
C PHE A 906 -70.76 1.86 21.15
N ILE A 907 -70.92 1.77 22.47
CA ILE A 907 -71.59 0.64 23.12
C ILE A 907 -72.87 1.12 23.80
N GLY A 908 -74.00 0.51 23.45
CA GLY A 908 -75.29 0.79 24.09
C GLY A 908 -75.61 -0.24 25.17
N HIS A 909 -76.23 0.23 26.25
CA HIS A 909 -76.67 -0.60 27.37
C HIS A 909 -78.16 -0.34 27.64
N ALA A 910 -78.93 -1.41 27.84
CA ALA A 910 -80.36 -1.35 28.08
C ALA A 910 -80.74 -2.51 29.00
N CYS A 911 -81.38 -2.18 30.11
CA CYS A 911 -81.76 -3.15 31.10
C CYS A 911 -83.16 -2.88 31.65
N ALA A 912 -83.80 -3.96 32.07
CA ALA A 912 -85.13 -4.02 32.63
C ALA A 912 -86.21 -3.51 31.66
N ILE A 913 -86.08 -3.82 30.36
CA ILE A 913 -87.05 -3.47 29.31
C ILE A 913 -87.39 -4.72 28.48
N GLY A 914 -88.41 -5.49 28.88
CA GLY A 914 -88.85 -6.67 28.15
C GLY A 914 -87.88 -7.85 28.24
N GLU A 915 -87.88 -8.73 27.25
CA GLU A 915 -86.98 -9.90 27.21
C GLU A 915 -85.55 -9.49 26.82
N SER A 916 -84.57 -10.28 27.27
CA SER A 916 -83.13 -10.06 27.01
C SER A 916 -82.78 -9.75 25.53
N PRO A 917 -83.32 -10.44 24.51
CA PRO A 917 -83.05 -10.09 23.10
C PRO A 917 -83.58 -8.72 22.69
N TYR A 918 -84.68 -8.26 23.29
CA TYR A 918 -85.23 -6.93 23.02
C TYR A 918 -84.36 -5.83 23.65
N ASN A 919 -83.81 -6.08 24.84
CA ASN A 919 -82.82 -5.21 25.47
C ASN A 919 -81.56 -5.07 24.59
N GLU A 920 -81.01 -6.17 24.08
CA GLU A 920 -79.84 -6.15 23.19
C GLU A 920 -80.10 -5.38 21.89
N TYR A 921 -81.27 -5.63 21.26
CA TYR A 921 -81.72 -4.88 20.09
C TYR A 921 -81.81 -3.37 20.37
N LEU A 922 -82.43 -3.00 21.50
CA LEU A 922 -82.61 -1.60 21.90
C LEU A 922 -81.26 -0.93 22.21
N SER A 923 -80.34 -1.64 22.88
CA SER A 923 -78.96 -1.24 23.13
C SER A 923 -78.21 -0.86 21.85
N LYS A 924 -78.19 -1.77 20.86
CA LYS A 924 -77.50 -1.53 19.59
C LYS A 924 -78.11 -0.36 18.81
N LYS A 925 -79.45 -0.25 18.82
CA LYS A 925 -80.18 0.84 18.14
C LYS A 925 -79.87 2.21 18.76
N ARG A 926 -79.77 2.29 20.09
CA ARG A 926 -79.37 3.50 20.82
C ARG A 926 -77.93 3.92 20.48
N ALA A 927 -76.99 2.98 20.50
CA ALA A 927 -75.60 3.22 20.15
C ALA A 927 -75.46 3.77 18.72
N ALA A 928 -76.15 3.16 17.76
CA ALA A 928 -76.16 3.62 16.37
C ALA A 928 -76.71 5.03 16.21
N LYS A 929 -77.84 5.35 16.86
CA LYS A 929 -78.40 6.71 16.81
C LYS A 929 -77.49 7.74 17.49
N PHE A 930 -76.79 7.36 18.55
CA PHE A 930 -75.83 8.24 19.22
C PHE A 930 -74.64 8.54 18.31
N TYR A 931 -74.08 7.50 17.69
CA TYR A 931 -73.00 7.62 16.71
C TYR A 931 -73.35 8.58 15.58
N GLU A 932 -74.55 8.47 14.98
CA GLU A 932 -75.00 9.38 13.93
C GLU A 932 -75.05 10.86 14.38
N LYS A 933 -75.49 11.10 15.63
CA LYS A 933 -75.45 12.46 16.21
C LYS A 933 -74.01 12.93 16.46
N PHE A 934 -73.15 12.06 16.99
CA PHE A 934 -71.73 12.33 17.27
C PHE A 934 -70.98 12.67 15.97
N LYS A 935 -71.14 11.85 14.92
CA LYS A 935 -70.54 12.04 13.59
C LYS A 935 -70.89 13.40 12.99
N LYS A 936 -72.17 13.80 13.04
CA LYS A 936 -72.63 15.12 12.55
C LYS A 936 -71.96 16.29 13.27
N ARG A 937 -71.64 16.14 14.57
CA ARG A 937 -70.99 17.18 15.39
C ARG A 937 -69.48 17.22 15.22
N LEU A 938 -68.83 16.07 15.01
CA LEU A 938 -67.40 15.95 14.75
C LEU A 938 -66.98 16.74 13.49
N HIS A 939 -67.77 16.66 12.41
CA HIS A 939 -67.51 17.39 11.15
C HIS A 939 -67.55 18.91 11.27
N HIS A 940 -68.20 19.47 12.29
CA HIS A 940 -68.33 20.92 12.45
C HIS A 940 -67.29 21.55 13.39
N SER A 941 -66.46 20.75 14.06
CA SER A 941 -65.65 21.22 15.20
C SER A 941 -64.16 20.84 15.18
N ILE A 942 -63.70 19.99 14.25
CA ILE A 942 -62.29 19.57 14.21
C ILE A 942 -61.80 19.47 12.76
N SER A 943 -60.97 20.44 12.32
CA SER A 943 -60.03 20.20 11.22
C SER A 943 -58.94 19.27 11.74
N LEU A 944 -59.04 17.97 11.43
CA LEU A 944 -57.92 17.04 11.58
C LEU A 944 -56.95 17.32 10.41
N ASN A 945 -55.72 17.72 10.73
CA ASN A 945 -54.68 17.88 9.72
C ASN A 945 -54.47 16.54 9.00
N ASN A 946 -54.64 16.57 7.68
CA ASN A 946 -54.36 15.48 6.74
C ASN A 946 -55.31 14.26 6.78
N GLY A 947 -56.60 14.44 6.45
CA GLY A 947 -57.41 13.55 5.58
C GLY A 947 -57.49 12.02 5.78
N GLU A 948 -56.70 11.40 6.64
CA GLU A 948 -56.60 9.96 6.87
C GLU A 948 -57.05 9.68 8.30
N THR A 949 -58.25 9.11 8.45
CA THR A 949 -58.72 8.59 9.73
C THR A 949 -58.04 7.26 10.01
N PHE A 950 -57.08 7.23 10.94
CA PHE A 950 -56.30 6.04 11.32
C PHE A 950 -57.03 5.04 12.25
N TYR A 951 -58.34 5.17 12.44
CA TYR A 951 -59.13 4.35 13.37
C TYR A 951 -60.40 3.79 12.73
N GLU A 952 -60.74 2.54 13.08
CA GLU A 952 -61.98 1.87 12.71
C GLU A 952 -63.09 2.18 13.75
N ILE A 953 -64.35 2.25 13.31
CA ILE A 953 -65.49 2.56 14.19
C ILE A 953 -66.36 1.31 14.34
N GLU A 954 -66.66 0.96 15.58
CA GLU A 954 -67.49 -0.20 15.90
C GLU A 954 -68.71 0.20 16.76
N ILE A 955 -69.88 -0.40 16.47
CA ILE A 955 -71.13 -0.11 17.19
C ILE A 955 -71.67 -1.41 17.77
N ARG A 956 -71.77 -1.48 19.10
CA ARG A 956 -72.18 -2.68 19.86
C ARG A 956 -73.36 -2.40 20.79
N GLY A 957 -74.04 -3.45 21.22
CA GLY A 957 -75.08 -3.40 22.25
C GLY A 957 -74.95 -4.58 23.18
N GLU A 958 -74.79 -4.34 24.48
CA GLU A 958 -74.49 -5.39 25.48
C GLU A 958 -75.73 -5.84 26.28
N GLY A 959 -76.91 -5.28 25.96
CA GLY A 959 -78.14 -5.61 26.67
C GLY A 959 -78.00 -5.46 28.18
N GLU A 960 -78.31 -6.55 28.91
CA GLU A 960 -78.22 -6.66 30.38
C GLU A 960 -76.94 -7.37 30.87
N HIS A 961 -76.05 -7.76 29.96
CA HIS A 961 -74.93 -8.67 30.26
C HIS A 961 -73.76 -7.98 30.97
N GLU A 962 -73.63 -6.65 30.82
CA GLU A 962 -72.57 -5.86 31.45
C GLU A 962 -73.11 -4.68 32.28
N PRO A 963 -73.42 -4.89 33.57
CA PRO A 963 -73.77 -3.77 34.45
C PRO A 963 -72.59 -2.80 34.53
N PHE A 964 -72.89 -1.51 34.69
CA PHE A 964 -71.87 -0.50 34.93
C PHE A 964 -71.05 -0.92 36.14
N SER A 965 -69.73 -1.00 35.97
CA SER A 965 -68.81 -1.35 37.04
C SER A 965 -67.55 -0.51 37.02
N ILE A 966 -67.05 -0.17 38.22
CA ILE A 966 -65.78 0.52 38.43
C ILE A 966 -64.88 -0.36 39.28
N GLU A 967 -63.67 -0.65 38.81
CA GLU A 967 -62.66 -1.42 39.57
C GLU A 967 -61.63 -0.48 40.19
N ILE A 968 -61.33 -0.68 41.48
CA ILE A 968 -60.47 0.19 42.28
C ILE A 968 -59.67 -0.65 43.26
N GLY A 969 -58.37 -0.38 43.40
CA GLY A 969 -57.56 -1.01 44.43
C GLY A 969 -58.15 -0.77 45.82
N LYS A 970 -58.26 -1.83 46.62
CA LYS A 970 -58.93 -1.82 47.94
C LYS A 970 -58.43 -0.71 48.86
N LEU A 971 -57.11 -0.44 48.87
CA LEU A 971 -56.49 0.63 49.65
C LEU A 971 -56.86 2.03 49.13
N ASN A 972 -56.83 2.23 47.81
CA ASN A 972 -57.20 3.49 47.18
C ASN A 972 -58.68 3.81 47.40
N PHE A 973 -59.54 2.80 47.31
CA PHE A 973 -60.97 2.94 47.57
C PHE A 973 -61.28 3.36 49.01
N LEU A 974 -60.63 2.71 49.99
CA LEU A 974 -60.77 3.08 51.40
C LEU A 974 -60.25 4.50 51.68
N GLU A 975 -59.18 4.95 51.01
CA GLU A 975 -58.70 6.33 51.15
C GLU A 975 -59.70 7.36 50.60
N VAL A 976 -60.32 7.06 49.45
CA VAL A 976 -61.37 7.91 48.85
C VAL A 976 -62.58 8.00 49.77
N LEU A 977 -63.07 6.87 50.30
CA LEU A 977 -64.18 6.83 51.26
C LEU A 977 -63.89 7.67 52.51
N ARG A 978 -62.69 7.50 53.10
CA ARG A 978 -62.27 8.21 54.32
C ARG A 978 -62.32 9.74 54.16
N LYS A 979 -61.94 10.25 52.99
CA LYS A 979 -61.93 11.69 52.70
C LYS A 979 -63.34 12.27 52.55
N ARG A 980 -64.35 11.46 52.23
CA ARG A 980 -65.69 11.96 51.88
C ARG A 980 -66.75 11.74 52.97
N SER A 981 -66.81 10.59 53.64
CA SER A 981 -67.70 10.36 54.78
C SER A 981 -67.04 9.50 55.83
N ALA A 982 -66.92 10.05 57.04
CA ALA A 982 -66.41 9.29 58.17
C ALA A 982 -67.34 8.13 58.55
N GLN A 983 -68.66 8.30 58.43
CA GLN A 983 -69.64 7.31 58.85
C GLN A 983 -69.68 6.09 57.91
N GLU A 984 -69.73 6.32 56.60
CA GLU A 984 -69.71 5.22 55.62
C GLU A 984 -68.35 4.54 55.53
N TYR A 985 -67.25 5.30 55.69
CA TYR A 985 -65.91 4.71 55.78
C TYR A 985 -65.84 3.69 56.91
N GLN A 986 -66.38 3.99 58.09
CA GLN A 986 -66.40 3.05 59.20
C GLN A 986 -67.30 1.84 58.89
N TYR A 987 -68.52 2.06 58.38
CA TYR A 987 -69.42 0.97 58.00
C TYR A 987 -68.78 0.02 56.98
N VAL A 988 -68.26 0.53 55.85
CA VAL A 988 -67.65 -0.30 54.80
C VAL A 988 -66.39 -0.99 55.30
N ARG A 989 -65.57 -0.31 56.10
CA ARG A 989 -64.36 -0.90 56.70
C ARG A 989 -64.71 -2.05 57.65
N GLU A 990 -65.75 -1.91 58.47
CA GLU A 990 -66.24 -2.95 59.37
C GLU A 990 -66.80 -4.15 58.60
N GLN A 991 -67.59 -3.92 57.55
CA GLN A 991 -68.11 -5.00 56.69
C GLN A 991 -66.99 -5.77 55.97
N ILE A 992 -66.00 -5.05 55.43
CA ILE A 992 -64.81 -5.67 54.79
C ILE A 992 -64.00 -6.46 55.82
N ALA A 993 -63.84 -5.95 57.05
CA ALA A 993 -63.16 -6.66 58.13
C ALA A 993 -63.93 -7.91 58.61
N ALA A 994 -65.27 -7.88 58.53
CA ALA A 994 -66.15 -9.01 58.83
C ALA A 994 -66.22 -10.06 57.70
N GLY A 995 -65.48 -9.88 56.60
CA GLY A 995 -65.42 -10.83 55.48
C GLY A 995 -66.62 -10.77 54.53
N VAL A 996 -67.41 -9.69 54.56
CA VAL A 996 -68.55 -9.52 53.65
C VAL A 996 -68.04 -9.21 52.24
N THR A 997 -68.43 -10.04 51.27
CA THR A 997 -67.97 -9.95 49.87
C THR A 997 -68.83 -9.03 49.01
N GLU A 998 -70.09 -8.80 49.38
CA GLU A 998 -71.01 -7.90 48.68
C GLU A 998 -71.70 -6.95 49.67
N ILE A 999 -71.54 -5.64 49.48
CA ILE A 999 -72.10 -4.60 50.34
C ILE A 999 -73.02 -3.72 49.51
N ASN A 1000 -74.31 -3.64 49.86
CA ASN A 1000 -75.28 -2.81 49.14
C ASN A 1000 -75.10 -1.33 49.50
N LEU A 1001 -74.62 -0.55 48.53
CA LEU A 1001 -74.39 0.89 48.62
C LEU A 1001 -75.22 1.60 47.54
N SER A 1002 -76.55 1.41 47.60
CA SER A 1002 -77.50 1.92 46.59
C SER A 1002 -77.16 3.36 46.16
N PRO A 1003 -77.03 3.64 44.85
CA PRO A 1003 -77.48 2.83 43.71
C PRO A 1003 -76.47 1.76 43.24
N PHE A 1004 -75.42 1.46 44.01
CA PHE A 1004 -74.39 0.47 43.68
C PHE A 1004 -74.36 -0.73 44.65
N ILE A 1005 -73.65 -1.77 44.25
CA ILE A 1005 -73.22 -2.91 45.06
C ILE A 1005 -71.69 -2.91 45.01
N LEU A 1006 -71.05 -2.90 46.17
CA LEU A 1006 -69.61 -3.03 46.29
C LEU A 1006 -69.25 -4.50 46.45
N LYS A 1007 -68.56 -5.06 45.45
CA LYS A 1007 -67.96 -6.40 45.51
C LYS A 1007 -66.50 -6.29 45.95
N VAL A 1008 -66.09 -7.11 46.91
CA VAL A 1008 -64.78 -7.05 47.54
C VAL A 1008 -63.95 -8.27 47.15
N GLU A 1009 -62.81 -8.04 46.48
CA GLU A 1009 -61.84 -9.07 46.08
C GLU A 1009 -60.55 -8.96 46.92
N SER A 1010 -59.53 -9.77 46.60
CA SER A 1010 -58.29 -9.88 47.39
C SER A 1010 -57.54 -8.55 47.55
N ASP A 1011 -57.38 -7.82 46.45
CA ASP A 1011 -56.59 -6.58 46.35
C ASP A 1011 -57.37 -5.45 45.65
N GLN A 1012 -58.50 -5.78 45.01
CA GLN A 1012 -59.40 -4.85 44.33
C GLN A 1012 -60.79 -4.85 44.98
N VAL A 1013 -61.55 -3.79 44.69
CA VAL A 1013 -62.99 -3.74 44.90
C VAL A 1013 -63.65 -3.31 43.60
N ARG A 1014 -64.84 -3.85 43.34
CA ARG A 1014 -65.64 -3.56 42.15
C ARG A 1014 -66.97 -2.95 42.56
N LEU A 1015 -67.20 -1.69 42.20
CA LEU A 1015 -68.45 -0.98 42.44
C LEU A 1015 -69.37 -1.18 41.23
N GLU A 1016 -70.39 -2.03 41.35
CA GLU A 1016 -71.33 -2.35 40.30
C GLU A 1016 -72.67 -1.64 40.50
N SER A 1017 -73.33 -1.22 39.44
CA SER A 1017 -74.67 -0.63 39.50
C SER A 1017 -75.74 -1.67 39.91
N ASN A 1018 -76.62 -1.27 40.83
CA ASN A 1018 -77.62 -2.16 41.41
C ASN A 1018 -78.94 -2.12 40.61
N ASN A 1019 -79.17 -3.13 39.76
CA ASN A 1019 -80.42 -3.27 38.99
C ASN A 1019 -81.69 -3.46 39.85
N ASN A 1020 -81.55 -3.80 41.14
CA ASN A 1020 -82.70 -3.86 42.04
C ASN A 1020 -83.14 -2.48 42.54
N SER A 1021 -82.35 -1.43 42.29
CA SER A 1021 -82.72 -0.05 42.59
C SER A 1021 -83.19 0.70 41.33
N PRO A 1022 -84.22 1.57 41.41
CA PRO A 1022 -84.67 2.39 40.28
C PRO A 1022 -83.54 3.23 39.68
N MET A 1023 -82.68 3.78 40.53
CA MET A 1023 -81.55 4.62 40.15
C MET A 1023 -80.44 3.82 39.46
N GLY A 1024 -80.10 2.63 39.96
CA GLY A 1024 -79.13 1.74 39.32
C GLY A 1024 -79.59 1.23 37.94
N ARG A 1025 -80.89 0.99 37.76
CA ARG A 1025 -81.46 0.68 36.43
C ARG A 1025 -81.32 1.83 35.43
N GLN A 1026 -81.47 3.08 35.87
CA GLN A 1026 -81.23 4.24 35.00
C GLN A 1026 -79.74 4.35 34.63
N ILE A 1027 -78.82 4.09 35.56
CA ILE A 1027 -77.37 4.08 35.30
C ILE A 1027 -77.02 3.02 34.25
N ASN A 1028 -77.68 1.86 34.28
CA ASN A 1028 -77.49 0.80 33.29
C ASN A 1028 -78.14 1.05 31.92
N ARG A 1029 -78.90 2.13 31.75
CA ARG A 1029 -79.43 2.57 30.45
C ARG A 1029 -78.54 3.67 29.87
N ARG A 1030 -77.28 3.30 29.59
CA ARG A 1030 -76.19 4.21 29.21
C ARG A 1030 -75.64 3.95 27.82
N ILE A 1031 -74.80 4.87 27.33
CA ILE A 1031 -73.94 4.68 26.17
C ILE A 1031 -72.49 4.86 26.62
N GLU A 1032 -71.59 4.06 26.07
CA GLU A 1032 -70.16 4.14 26.36
C GLU A 1032 -69.37 4.41 25.07
N ILE A 1033 -68.31 5.22 25.17
CA ILE A 1033 -67.29 5.37 24.14
C ILE A 1033 -66.00 4.75 24.67
N LEU A 1034 -65.53 3.68 24.02
CA LEU A 1034 -64.27 3.02 24.35
C LEU A 1034 -63.26 3.23 23.22
N LEU A 1035 -62.03 3.59 23.57
CA LEU A 1035 -60.95 3.90 22.63
C LEU A 1035 -59.85 2.85 22.76
N GLU A 1036 -59.67 2.02 21.73
CA GLU A 1036 -58.75 0.87 21.73
C GLU A 1036 -57.43 1.22 21.01
N PRO A 1037 -56.27 1.17 21.69
CA PRO A 1037 -54.95 1.42 21.07
C PRO A 1037 -54.47 0.23 20.23
N PHE A 1038 -53.48 0.44 19.33
CA PHE A 1038 -52.82 -0.67 18.61
C PHE A 1038 -52.24 -1.71 19.58
N GLU A 1039 -52.52 -3.00 19.34
CA GLU A 1039 -51.85 -4.09 20.05
C GLU A 1039 -50.33 -3.99 19.90
N THR A 1040 -49.62 -3.99 21.03
CA THR A 1040 -48.15 -4.06 21.04
C THR A 1040 -47.76 -5.52 20.93
N ILE A 1041 -46.94 -5.87 19.93
CA ILE A 1041 -46.35 -7.20 19.81
C ILE A 1041 -45.40 -7.39 20.99
N GLU A 1042 -45.83 -8.13 22.01
CA GLU A 1042 -44.97 -8.57 23.10
C GLU A 1042 -44.01 -9.65 22.60
N PHE A 1043 -42.77 -9.27 22.30
CA PHE A 1043 -41.69 -10.26 22.17
C PHE A 1043 -41.27 -10.70 23.58
N THR A 1044 -41.89 -11.77 24.05
CA THR A 1044 -41.42 -12.49 25.25
C THR A 1044 -40.03 -13.04 24.97
N SER A 1045 -39.03 -12.58 25.73
CA SER A 1045 -37.69 -13.16 25.73
C SER A 1045 -37.76 -14.57 26.31
N LYS A 1046 -37.92 -15.59 25.47
CA LYS A 1046 -37.51 -16.94 25.86
C LYS A 1046 -35.98 -16.94 25.89
N ALA A 1047 -35.43 -16.75 27.08
CA ALA A 1047 -34.08 -17.16 27.38
C ALA A 1047 -33.96 -18.66 27.05
N GLN A 1048 -33.20 -19.00 26.02
CA GLN A 1048 -32.65 -20.33 25.84
C GLN A 1048 -31.16 -20.25 26.15
N ASN A 1049 -30.75 -21.14 27.06
CA ASN A 1049 -29.43 -21.31 27.66
C ASN A 1049 -28.27 -21.30 26.67
#